data_AF-A0A4S2AF30-F1
#
_entry.id   AF-A0A4S2AF30-F1
#
_cell.length_a   1.000
_cell.length_b   1.000
_cell.length_c   1.000
_cell.angle_alpha   90.00
_cell.angle_beta   90.00
_cell.angle_gamma   90.00
#
_symmetry.space_group_name_H-M   'P 1'
#
loop_
_entity.id
_entity.type
_entity.pdbx_description
1 polymer ?
#
loop_
_entity_poly.entity_id
_entity_poly.type
_entity_poly.pdbx_seq_one_letter_code
_entity_poly.pdbx_strand_id
1 'polypeptide(L)'
;MSGGRRMKNIRAAIIVFIMMALIVPSMTSFAGSCGETVSRNTTAALQAVDYENSTTIGQLLAPSRYSLSDKLNKKTEIAIREGKSPADITDEQAVAELNKDNVKAMSFEEAFAKVQAEIGEIIQRVVDSTAGAESKGADFFSNKIQQNKEKLLLGLTYLERLYNFDMGEHNIKDVLLYEPGTYGVQTDVLDWLIEIGSAGGDNLKIANNVNLFGRGKLFSKVTSSMTLEAFLEENREKWIPDTSLNEWFLQESRAYILEKLSDWDSRDAGIYRRLYDDTVSRAYILPLLTVSEDSVYVIANSLTITYGIVDCYIDRNLRETDPARYGELREKFLQQMEQGAKQQKAFVDFWHRIAKPEKKGLLASNRVVLDSLRIDPDTVIQWSDKLGENAALGVREFFTPMNLYGTYMFADGVAEGARIRYYASKALTERGFATYAHELTHIFVSELMLNGNGSRDGIMGEVYTRGMFEPYETNDPPAFNLNLIYDRLASSDRYHNAQPERFQDEADLQSYMKGILDVVYTLDYAEADVMFTKSTEEKRKWFHKLEQIEDPEERYNQGEEGSRHNLDSVRELTTDEAEGLNSIDDLICNNIIVSRHEVNGTKTTGSMARNGYYVVPLFSANYAGVQNSYGVSGDLMIRRQAFELLAEYGYYNGMVPYISNQYKESAKSEQAILSDEYILKKIFGGTYETMADFKKAMFQRRIERVGELKPVTITWKNQSVTVSNFEELRLLMREAVESDLINVNALPSGSNNIRAHATEVERLKQEIFKAYLLQTQDFKESIYGSGSTPDPEPTPDPGPTPDPEPTPDPEPTPDPEPTPDPEPTPEPEPTPEPKPTPDPEPAPNPIDKPGDMGSGLPEKPGDDSGERDDSGIGNETTNSALLLCKVSSAKTSQTIRWNLVESADGYEVYGAKYNGKYKRLRTVGKKTGKWKHTRLKRGSQYKYYVTAYKNVGGKRVILSKSLPAYSMTAGGKYGNPLKIRVKRSNVSVKPGKKVQLRVKVTGKQIRKAEKKVRYVSSEPSIAGVSKKGVITGKKDGTCTIYCIARNGLSKKIKVKVKMN
;
A
#
# COMPACT_ATOMS: atom_id res chain seq x y z
N MET A 1 27.27 18.17 3.19
CA MET A 1 28.67 18.02 3.63
C MET A 1 28.87 16.61 4.15
N SER A 2 29.94 15.97 3.69
CA SER A 2 30.30 14.56 3.92
C SER A 2 30.96 14.40 5.30
N GLY A 3 30.35 13.62 6.19
CA GLY A 3 30.91 13.22 7.49
C GLY A 3 30.96 11.70 7.58
N GLY A 4 32.17 11.15 7.52
CA GLY A 4 32.44 9.73 7.36
C GLY A 4 31.97 8.88 8.55
N ARG A 5 31.16 7.86 8.23
CA ARG A 5 30.83 6.75 9.12
C ARG A 5 32.08 5.87 9.26
N ARG A 6 32.89 6.10 10.31
CA ARG A 6 33.99 5.22 10.68
C ARG A 6 33.43 3.85 11.07
N MET A 7 33.86 2.83 10.34
CA MET A 7 33.72 1.41 10.68
C MET A 7 34.06 1.18 12.16
N LYS A 8 33.09 0.70 12.94
CA LYS A 8 33.36 -0.05 14.18
C LYS A 8 33.40 -1.54 13.82
N ASN A 9 34.37 -2.20 14.43
CA ASN A 9 34.98 -3.42 13.94
C ASN A 9 34.06 -4.65 13.98
N ILE A 10 34.26 -5.48 12.97
CA ILE A 10 33.84 -6.87 12.83
C ILE A 10 34.23 -7.65 14.10
N ARG A 11 33.25 -8.10 14.89
CA ARG A 11 33.42 -9.29 15.75
C ARG A 11 33.15 -10.51 14.88
N ALA A 12 34.19 -10.99 14.20
CA ALA A 12 34.16 -12.28 13.54
C ALA A 12 34.10 -13.37 14.61
N ALA A 13 33.02 -14.15 14.61
CA ALA A 13 32.93 -15.38 15.37
C ALA A 13 33.96 -16.38 14.80
N ILE A 14 35.07 -16.53 15.50
CA ILE A 14 36.05 -17.60 15.24
C ILE A 14 35.51 -18.87 15.91
N ILE A 15 34.96 -19.77 15.09
CA ILE A 15 34.77 -21.18 15.48
C ILE A 15 36.15 -21.84 15.45
N VAL A 16 36.79 -21.98 16.60
CA VAL A 16 37.96 -22.87 16.77
C VAL A 16 37.49 -24.15 17.44
N PHE A 17 37.46 -25.22 16.64
CA PHE A 17 37.41 -26.60 17.12
C PHE A 17 38.72 -26.89 17.88
N ILE A 18 38.64 -27.14 19.18
CA ILE A 18 39.76 -27.69 19.97
C ILE A 18 39.60 -29.21 20.03
N MET A 19 40.46 -29.93 19.30
CA MET A 19 40.81 -31.32 19.63
C MET A 19 41.68 -31.32 20.88
N MET A 20 41.20 -31.91 21.97
CA MET A 20 42.02 -32.23 23.15
C MET A 20 42.88 -33.47 22.87
N ALA A 21 44.20 -33.27 22.82
CA ALA A 21 45.18 -34.31 23.07
C ALA A 21 45.58 -34.28 24.55
N LEU A 22 45.58 -35.46 25.17
CA LEU A 22 45.96 -35.75 26.56
C LEU A 22 47.35 -35.23 26.92
N ILE A 23 47.42 -34.27 27.84
CA ILE A 23 48.56 -34.10 28.76
C ILE A 23 47.97 -33.73 30.12
N VAL A 24 48.19 -34.59 31.12
CA VAL A 24 47.82 -34.38 32.52
C VAL A 24 48.96 -33.67 33.24
N PRO A 25 48.73 -32.51 33.88
CA PRO A 25 49.55 -32.09 35.01
C PRO A 25 48.74 -32.07 36.31
N SER A 26 49.36 -32.67 37.33
CA SER A 26 49.10 -32.62 38.78
C SER A 26 48.03 -31.64 39.30
N MET A 27 46.99 -32.20 39.93
CA MET A 27 45.97 -31.47 40.68
C MET A 27 46.57 -30.81 41.93
N THR A 28 46.57 -29.49 41.95
CA THR A 28 46.36 -28.70 43.17
C THR A 28 44.89 -28.27 43.15
N SER A 29 44.05 -28.89 43.99
CA SER A 29 42.63 -28.54 44.11
C SER A 29 42.48 -27.18 44.80
N PHE A 30 42.33 -26.11 44.02
CA PHE A 30 41.69 -24.91 44.54
C PHE A 30 40.21 -25.26 44.76
N ALA A 31 39.70 -25.02 45.97
CA ALA A 31 38.27 -25.09 46.21
C ALA A 31 37.60 -24.03 45.33
N GLY A 32 36.76 -24.44 44.39
CA GLY A 32 35.99 -23.52 43.55
C GLY A 32 35.08 -22.63 44.40
N SER A 33 34.69 -21.46 43.90
CA SER A 33 33.77 -20.56 44.60
C SER A 33 32.43 -21.25 44.91
N CYS A 34 31.68 -20.70 45.89
CA CYS A 34 30.30 -21.11 46.12
C CYS A 34 29.48 -21.11 44.82
N GLY A 35 29.61 -20.06 43.98
CA GLY A 35 28.93 -19.97 42.69
C GLY A 35 29.37 -21.03 41.67
N GLU A 36 30.65 -21.37 41.59
CA GLU A 36 31.13 -22.43 40.69
C GLU A 36 30.51 -23.79 41.05
N THR A 37 30.42 -24.08 42.35
CA THR A 37 29.80 -25.31 42.85
C THR A 37 28.29 -25.33 42.56
N VAL A 38 27.59 -24.21 42.79
CA VAL A 38 26.16 -24.08 42.50
C VAL A 38 25.88 -24.24 40.99
N SER A 39 26.68 -23.60 40.15
CA SER A 39 26.59 -23.70 38.69
C SER A 39 26.69 -25.15 38.24
N ARG A 40 27.71 -25.89 38.72
CA ARG A 40 27.90 -27.31 38.41
C ARG A 40 26.70 -28.17 38.82
N ASN A 41 26.09 -27.86 39.96
CA ASN A 41 24.96 -28.60 40.51
C ASN A 41 23.61 -28.31 39.84
N THR A 42 23.47 -27.20 39.12
CA THR A 42 22.17 -26.71 38.63
C THR A 42 22.06 -26.61 37.11
N THR A 43 23.18 -26.42 36.39
CA THR A 43 23.21 -26.18 34.94
C THR A 43 22.42 -27.21 34.15
N ALA A 44 22.66 -28.51 34.36
CA ALA A 44 21.97 -29.56 33.62
C ALA A 44 20.45 -29.54 33.82
N ALA A 45 19.98 -29.23 35.03
CA ALA A 45 18.55 -29.16 35.34
C ALA A 45 17.88 -27.94 34.70
N LEU A 46 18.59 -26.81 34.61
CA LEU A 46 18.12 -25.58 33.97
C LEU A 46 18.09 -25.72 32.43
N GLN A 47 19.12 -26.34 31.84
CA GLN A 47 19.18 -26.62 30.40
C GLN A 47 18.14 -27.64 29.93
N ALA A 48 17.65 -28.49 30.83
CA ALA A 48 16.62 -29.48 30.52
C ALA A 48 15.18 -28.92 30.44
N VAL A 49 14.96 -27.64 30.82
CA VAL A 49 13.63 -27.02 30.75
C VAL A 49 13.30 -26.68 29.29
N ASP A 50 12.21 -27.23 28.76
CA ASP A 50 11.70 -26.92 27.43
C ASP A 50 10.73 -25.72 27.50
N TYR A 51 11.09 -24.60 26.84
CA TYR A 51 10.27 -23.38 26.85
C TYR A 51 8.89 -23.58 26.20
N GLU A 52 8.85 -24.20 25.02
CA GLU A 52 7.62 -24.29 24.23
C GLU A 52 6.65 -25.35 24.77
N ASN A 53 7.19 -26.47 25.27
CA ASN A 53 6.40 -27.65 25.62
C ASN A 53 6.19 -27.82 27.13
N SER A 54 6.86 -27.04 27.99
CA SER A 54 6.66 -27.12 29.45
C SER A 54 5.27 -26.62 29.84
N THR A 55 4.49 -27.51 30.47
CA THR A 55 3.19 -27.16 31.05
C THR A 55 3.32 -26.11 32.15
N THR A 56 4.41 -26.14 32.91
CA THR A 56 4.69 -25.17 33.98
C THR A 56 4.94 -23.78 33.41
N ILE A 57 5.76 -23.66 32.35
CA ILE A 57 6.00 -22.39 31.66
C ILE A 57 4.70 -21.88 31.04
N GLY A 58 3.95 -22.74 30.36
CA GLY A 58 2.65 -22.38 29.78
C GLY A 58 1.65 -21.88 30.82
N GLN A 59 1.65 -22.41 32.04
CA GLN A 59 0.83 -21.94 33.16
C GLN A 59 1.33 -20.61 33.74
N LEU A 60 2.65 -20.46 33.93
CA LEU A 60 3.24 -19.22 34.46
C LEU A 60 3.03 -18.03 33.50
N LEU A 61 3.07 -18.29 32.19
CA LEU A 61 2.86 -17.26 31.18
C LEU A 61 1.39 -17.07 30.78
N ALA A 62 0.47 -17.91 31.25
CA ALA A 62 -0.94 -17.74 30.93
C ALA A 62 -1.46 -16.38 31.44
N PRO A 63 -2.32 -15.69 30.68
CA PRO A 63 -3.02 -14.51 31.16
C PRO A 63 -3.95 -14.88 32.31
N SER A 64 -4.32 -13.91 33.15
CA SER A 64 -5.25 -14.14 34.27
C SER A 64 -6.60 -14.70 33.83
N ARG A 65 -7.03 -14.37 32.60
CA ARG A 65 -8.23 -14.92 31.97
C ARG A 65 -8.14 -14.87 30.45
N TYR A 66 -8.67 -15.91 29.79
CA TYR A 66 -9.07 -15.83 28.38
C TYR A 66 -10.53 -15.43 28.28
N SER A 67 -10.86 -14.57 27.31
CA SER A 67 -12.25 -14.18 27.09
C SER A 67 -13.07 -15.36 26.55
N LEU A 68 -14.40 -15.26 26.67
CA LEU A 68 -15.31 -16.24 26.05
C LEU A 68 -15.11 -16.30 24.53
N SER A 69 -14.81 -15.15 23.91
CA SER A 69 -14.51 -15.04 22.49
C SER A 69 -13.22 -15.78 22.11
N ASP A 70 -12.14 -15.64 22.89
CA ASP A 70 -10.87 -16.34 22.65
C ASP A 70 -11.07 -17.85 22.67
N LYS A 71 -11.77 -18.33 23.71
CA LYS A 71 -12.11 -19.74 23.85
C LYS A 71 -12.97 -20.23 22.70
N LEU A 72 -14.04 -19.51 22.34
CA LEU A 72 -14.94 -19.88 21.25
C LEU A 72 -14.21 -19.93 19.90
N ASN A 73 -13.36 -18.94 19.62
CA ASN A 73 -12.56 -18.88 18.41
C ASN A 73 -11.60 -20.07 18.35
N LYS A 74 -10.90 -20.36 19.44
CA LYS A 74 -9.99 -21.51 19.49
C LYS A 74 -10.73 -22.85 19.35
N LYS A 75 -11.88 -23.02 20.01
CA LYS A 75 -12.73 -24.21 19.83
C LYS A 75 -13.12 -24.40 18.37
N THR A 76 -13.50 -23.32 17.70
CA THR A 76 -13.85 -23.35 16.28
C THR A 76 -12.65 -23.78 15.42
N GLU A 77 -11.46 -23.27 15.73
CA GLU A 77 -10.22 -23.62 15.04
C GLU A 77 -9.87 -25.12 15.20
N ILE A 78 -9.93 -25.63 16.43
CA ILE A 78 -9.70 -27.05 16.75
C ILE A 78 -10.75 -27.92 16.05
N ALA A 79 -12.02 -27.55 16.13
CA ALA A 79 -13.12 -28.27 15.52
C ALA A 79 -12.96 -28.38 14.00
N ILE A 80 -12.60 -27.29 13.32
CA ILE A 80 -12.31 -27.30 11.88
C ILE A 80 -11.12 -28.22 11.57
N ARG A 81 -10.04 -28.14 12.37
CA ARG A 81 -8.84 -28.97 12.18
C ARG A 81 -9.13 -30.46 12.36
N GLU A 82 -9.99 -30.81 13.31
CA GLU A 82 -10.35 -32.19 13.66
C GLU A 82 -11.59 -32.73 12.92
N GLY A 83 -12.31 -31.87 12.19
CA GLY A 83 -13.56 -32.23 11.52
C GLY A 83 -14.71 -32.52 12.48
N LYS A 84 -14.75 -31.83 13.63
CA LYS A 84 -15.77 -31.94 14.69
C LYS A 84 -16.64 -30.69 14.77
N SER A 85 -17.68 -30.69 15.61
CA SER A 85 -18.40 -29.47 15.98
C SER A 85 -17.61 -28.68 17.02
N PRO A 86 -17.63 -27.33 17.02
CA PRO A 86 -17.07 -26.51 18.11
C PRO A 86 -17.67 -26.84 19.48
N ALA A 87 -18.90 -27.34 19.53
CA ALA A 87 -19.55 -27.79 20.76
C ALA A 87 -18.90 -29.06 21.36
N ASP A 88 -18.19 -29.84 20.55
CA ASP A 88 -17.50 -31.06 20.98
C ASP A 88 -16.09 -30.77 21.56
N ILE A 89 -15.65 -29.50 21.52
CA ILE A 89 -14.35 -29.08 22.05
C ILE A 89 -14.55 -28.43 23.42
N THR A 90 -13.88 -28.96 24.44
CA THR A 90 -14.03 -28.44 25.81
C THR A 90 -13.29 -27.12 26.01
N ASP A 91 -13.67 -26.37 27.04
CA ASP A 91 -12.95 -25.14 27.41
C ASP A 91 -11.48 -25.44 27.77
N GLU A 92 -11.23 -26.56 28.43
CA GLU A 92 -9.89 -26.98 28.85
C GLU A 92 -9.00 -27.27 27.64
N GLN A 93 -9.55 -27.91 26.60
CA GLN A 93 -8.82 -28.15 25.35
C GLN A 93 -8.47 -26.83 24.64
N ALA A 94 -9.42 -25.90 24.58
CA ALA A 94 -9.19 -24.58 24.01
C ALA A 94 -8.15 -23.78 24.81
N VAL A 95 -8.25 -23.77 26.14
CA VAL A 95 -7.29 -23.10 27.04
C VAL A 95 -5.89 -23.71 26.92
N ALA A 96 -5.78 -25.04 26.79
CA ALA A 96 -4.48 -25.68 26.62
C ALA A 96 -3.76 -25.25 25.32
N GLU A 97 -4.48 -25.09 24.21
CA GLU A 97 -3.90 -24.55 22.97
C GLU A 97 -3.69 -23.04 23.02
N LEU A 98 -4.57 -22.28 23.66
CA LEU A 98 -4.37 -20.85 23.89
C LEU A 98 -3.11 -20.59 24.73
N ASN A 99 -2.82 -21.42 25.73
CA ASN A 99 -1.58 -21.32 26.50
C ASN A 99 -0.35 -21.55 25.63
N LYS A 100 -0.37 -22.52 24.71
CA LYS A 100 0.73 -22.75 23.76
C LYS A 100 0.90 -21.58 22.80
N ASP A 101 -0.19 -21.04 22.27
CA ASP A 101 -0.15 -19.86 21.41
C ASP A 101 0.36 -18.63 22.17
N ASN A 102 -0.04 -18.50 23.43
CA ASN A 102 0.37 -17.40 24.28
C ASN A 102 1.88 -17.45 24.58
N VAL A 103 2.44 -18.63 24.91
CA VAL A 103 3.89 -18.82 25.03
C VAL A 103 4.63 -18.28 23.80
N LYS A 104 4.14 -18.58 22.59
CA LYS A 104 4.72 -18.04 21.34
C LYS A 104 4.52 -16.53 21.21
N ALA A 105 3.36 -16.01 21.61
CA ALA A 105 3.06 -14.58 21.56
C ALA A 105 3.88 -13.74 22.57
N MET A 106 4.41 -14.36 23.64
CA MET A 106 5.30 -13.70 24.59
C MET A 106 6.64 -13.30 23.98
N SER A 107 7.05 -13.96 22.88
CA SER A 107 8.30 -13.66 22.16
C SER A 107 9.57 -13.82 23.00
N PHE A 108 9.62 -14.86 23.83
CA PHE A 108 10.78 -15.18 24.68
C PHE A 108 11.63 -16.33 24.17
N GLU A 109 11.23 -17.05 23.13
CA GLU A 109 11.88 -18.27 22.65
C GLU A 109 13.40 -18.12 22.44
N GLU A 110 13.82 -17.10 21.69
CA GLU A 110 15.25 -16.87 21.39
C GLU A 110 16.03 -16.38 22.61
N ALA A 111 15.45 -15.46 23.39
CA ALA A 111 16.07 -14.98 24.63
C ALA A 111 16.22 -16.12 25.65
N PHE A 112 15.24 -17.03 25.74
CA PHE A 112 15.27 -18.20 26.61
C PHE A 112 16.37 -19.17 26.19
N ALA A 113 16.45 -19.46 24.89
CA ALA A 113 17.51 -20.33 24.34
C ALA A 113 18.90 -19.77 24.62
N LYS A 114 19.07 -18.44 24.47
CA LYS A 114 20.34 -17.77 24.80
C LYS A 114 20.69 -17.84 26.28
N VAL A 115 19.72 -17.54 27.16
CA VAL A 115 19.89 -17.69 28.61
C VAL A 115 20.28 -19.12 28.98
N GLN A 116 19.66 -20.14 28.39
CA GLN A 116 20.02 -21.54 28.64
C GLN A 116 21.42 -21.92 28.16
N ALA A 117 21.87 -21.35 27.03
CA ALA A 117 23.21 -21.60 26.51
C ALA A 117 24.30 -21.08 27.48
N GLU A 118 24.04 -19.94 28.13
CA GLU A 118 24.99 -19.25 29.01
C GLU A 118 24.71 -19.49 30.52
N ILE A 119 23.72 -20.33 30.86
CA ILE A 119 23.15 -20.39 32.22
C ILE A 119 24.16 -20.73 33.31
N GLY A 120 25.17 -21.57 33.00
CA GLY A 120 26.19 -21.95 33.98
C GLY A 120 27.02 -20.75 34.45
N GLU A 121 27.44 -19.89 33.51
CA GLU A 121 28.20 -18.68 33.82
C GLU A 121 27.31 -17.63 34.51
N ILE A 122 26.07 -17.48 34.06
CA ILE A 122 25.09 -16.56 34.67
C ILE A 122 24.88 -16.93 36.14
N ILE A 123 24.59 -18.20 36.44
CA ILE A 123 24.34 -18.66 37.81
C ILE A 123 25.57 -18.50 38.69
N GLN A 124 26.76 -18.87 38.18
CA GLN A 124 28.00 -18.67 38.92
C GLN A 124 28.16 -17.20 39.33
N ARG A 125 28.04 -16.28 38.37
CA ARG A 125 28.23 -14.85 38.62
C ARG A 125 27.15 -14.25 39.53
N VAL A 126 25.88 -14.62 39.38
CA VAL A 126 24.79 -14.15 40.26
C VAL A 126 25.04 -14.58 41.71
N VAL A 127 25.45 -15.83 41.93
CA VAL A 127 25.75 -16.34 43.28
C VAL A 127 27.01 -15.69 43.85
N ASP A 128 28.09 -15.61 43.07
CA ASP A 128 29.35 -15.00 43.52
C ASP A 128 29.20 -13.50 43.83
N SER A 129 28.26 -12.82 43.18
CA SER A 129 27.93 -11.41 43.44
C SER A 129 26.97 -11.23 44.63
N THR A 130 26.45 -12.31 45.22
CA THR A 130 25.51 -12.24 46.35
C THR A 130 26.26 -12.05 47.66
N ALA A 131 25.94 -10.99 48.40
CA ALA A 131 26.52 -10.74 49.72
C ALA A 131 26.29 -11.93 50.68
N GLY A 132 27.38 -12.45 51.26
CA GLY A 132 27.34 -13.57 52.19
C GLY A 132 27.11 -14.95 51.55
N ALA A 133 27.31 -15.11 50.24
CA ALA A 133 27.11 -16.38 49.53
C ALA A 133 27.89 -17.56 50.13
N GLU A 134 29.17 -17.35 50.47
CA GLU A 134 30.01 -18.37 51.12
C GLU A 134 29.44 -18.81 52.48
N SER A 135 28.86 -17.87 53.25
CA SER A 135 28.24 -18.17 54.55
C SER A 135 26.93 -18.95 54.43
N LYS A 136 26.16 -18.76 53.35
CA LYS A 136 24.91 -19.49 53.11
C LYS A 136 25.17 -20.89 52.55
N GLY A 137 26.28 -21.09 51.83
CA GLY A 137 26.73 -22.36 51.28
C GLY A 137 26.04 -22.78 49.98
N ALA A 138 26.73 -23.59 49.18
CA ALA A 138 26.29 -23.99 47.83
C ALA A 138 25.00 -24.82 47.82
N ASP A 139 24.73 -25.62 48.85
CA ASP A 139 23.52 -26.45 48.94
C ASP A 139 22.25 -25.59 49.06
N PHE A 140 22.31 -24.48 49.80
CA PHE A 140 21.19 -23.55 49.94
C PHE A 140 20.75 -23.01 48.57
N PHE A 141 21.69 -22.46 47.80
CA PHE A 141 21.41 -21.88 46.49
C PHE A 141 21.03 -22.96 45.46
N SER A 142 21.72 -24.10 45.48
CA SER A 142 21.44 -25.22 44.57
C SER A 142 20.01 -25.74 44.74
N ASN A 143 19.56 -25.95 45.98
CA ASN A 143 18.19 -26.37 46.29
C ASN A 143 17.16 -25.31 45.87
N LYS A 144 17.41 -24.03 46.18
CA LYS A 144 16.52 -22.91 45.83
C LYS A 144 16.34 -22.78 44.31
N ILE A 145 17.43 -22.90 43.55
CA ILE A 145 17.43 -22.86 42.08
C ILE A 145 16.67 -24.07 41.52
N GLN A 146 16.95 -25.29 41.99
CA GLN A 146 16.28 -26.49 41.49
C GLN A 146 14.76 -26.46 41.73
N GLN A 147 14.31 -25.91 42.87
CA GLN A 147 12.88 -25.77 43.20
C GLN A 147 12.17 -24.70 42.36
N ASN A 148 12.90 -23.73 41.80
CA ASN A 148 12.33 -22.57 41.10
C ASN A 148 12.85 -22.42 39.67
N LYS A 149 13.40 -23.49 39.06
CA LYS A 149 14.14 -23.43 37.79
C LYS A 149 13.35 -22.77 36.65
N GLU A 150 12.06 -23.06 36.48
CA GLU A 150 11.22 -22.45 35.44
C GLU A 150 11.03 -20.94 35.68
N LYS A 151 10.78 -20.55 36.93
CA LYS A 151 10.60 -19.15 37.33
C LYS A 151 11.90 -18.37 37.15
N LEU A 152 13.01 -18.92 37.61
CA LEU A 152 14.33 -18.30 37.45
C LEU A 152 14.68 -18.09 35.97
N LEU A 153 14.47 -19.10 35.13
CA LEU A 153 14.71 -18.98 33.69
C LEU A 153 13.81 -17.93 33.04
N LEU A 154 12.53 -17.85 33.41
CA LEU A 154 11.64 -16.79 32.91
C LEU A 154 12.07 -15.40 33.36
N GLY A 155 12.50 -15.24 34.61
CA GLY A 155 13.02 -13.97 35.12
C GLY A 155 14.26 -13.49 34.37
N LEU A 156 15.24 -14.39 34.18
CA LEU A 156 16.44 -14.10 33.38
C LEU A 156 16.10 -13.79 31.93
N THR A 157 15.18 -14.56 31.34
CA THR A 157 14.74 -14.38 29.95
C THR A 157 14.03 -13.05 29.75
N TYR A 158 13.24 -12.60 30.73
CA TYR A 158 12.60 -11.29 30.68
C TYR A 158 13.61 -10.16 30.61
N LEU A 159 14.68 -10.22 31.44
CA LEU A 159 15.76 -9.23 31.40
C LEU A 159 16.58 -9.33 30.11
N GLU A 160 16.89 -10.53 29.64
CA GLU A 160 17.57 -10.73 28.35
C GLU A 160 16.75 -10.15 27.19
N ARG A 161 15.43 -10.34 27.20
CA ARG A 161 14.55 -9.86 26.12
C ARG A 161 14.39 -8.35 26.10
N LEU A 162 14.32 -7.68 27.24
CA LEU A 162 13.90 -6.26 27.30
C LEU A 162 14.95 -5.30 27.85
N TYR A 163 15.95 -5.79 28.57
CA TYR A 163 16.97 -4.97 29.25
C TYR A 163 18.38 -5.22 28.75
N ASN A 164 18.56 -6.08 27.73
CA ASN A 164 19.85 -6.33 27.09
C ASN A 164 20.17 -5.28 26.01
N PHE A 165 20.46 -4.07 26.46
CA PHE A 165 20.93 -2.95 25.64
C PHE A 165 22.02 -2.20 26.38
N ASP A 166 22.84 -1.48 25.63
CA ASP A 166 23.97 -0.73 26.15
C ASP A 166 23.60 0.74 26.39
N MET A 167 24.21 1.31 27.42
CA MET A 167 24.18 2.73 27.69
C MET A 167 25.60 3.18 28.01
N GLY A 168 26.27 3.74 27.00
CA GLY A 168 27.71 3.95 27.02
C GLY A 168 28.45 2.61 26.93
N GLU A 169 29.37 2.35 27.86
CA GLU A 169 30.13 1.09 27.92
C GLU A 169 29.47 0.04 28.84
N HIS A 170 28.24 0.28 29.31
CA HIS A 170 27.58 -0.56 30.31
C HIS A 170 26.31 -1.18 29.75
N ASN A 171 26.22 -2.50 29.87
CA ASN A 171 25.02 -3.23 29.50
C ASN A 171 24.04 -3.26 30.68
N ILE A 172 22.82 -2.78 30.47
CA ILE A 172 21.83 -2.58 31.55
C ILE A 172 21.44 -3.90 32.21
N LYS A 173 21.30 -4.98 31.44
CA LYS A 173 21.03 -6.32 31.98
C LYS A 173 22.17 -6.77 32.89
N ASP A 174 23.42 -6.59 32.49
CA ASP A 174 24.56 -7.01 33.30
C ASP A 174 24.65 -6.20 34.60
N VAL A 175 24.39 -4.90 34.55
CA VAL A 175 24.31 -4.05 35.76
C VAL A 175 23.20 -4.53 36.70
N LEU A 176 22.01 -4.84 36.17
CA LEU A 176 20.89 -5.36 36.96
C LEU A 176 21.20 -6.73 37.60
N LEU A 177 22.00 -7.57 36.96
CA LEU A 177 22.32 -8.91 37.43
C LEU A 177 23.50 -8.98 38.40
N TYR A 178 24.54 -8.17 38.16
CA TYR A 178 25.84 -8.34 38.81
C TYR A 178 26.26 -7.15 39.67
N GLU A 179 25.59 -6.02 39.50
CA GLU A 179 25.87 -4.80 40.27
C GLU A 179 24.59 -4.24 40.93
N PRO A 180 23.81 -5.05 41.67
CA PRO A 180 22.50 -4.62 42.18
C PRO A 180 22.58 -3.40 43.12
N GLY A 181 23.72 -3.18 43.77
CA GLY A 181 23.95 -2.01 44.62
C GLY A 181 24.07 -0.68 43.86
N THR A 182 24.19 -0.71 42.53
CA THR A 182 24.39 0.47 41.68
C THR A 182 23.29 1.53 41.83
N TYR A 183 22.06 1.11 42.15
CA TYR A 183 20.90 2.01 42.33
C TYR A 183 20.57 2.24 43.82
N GLY A 184 21.49 1.94 44.74
CA GLY A 184 21.33 2.21 46.18
C GLY A 184 20.31 1.33 46.90
N VAL A 185 19.75 0.30 46.25
CA VAL A 185 18.86 -0.68 46.85
C VAL A 185 19.62 -2.00 47.06
N GLN A 186 19.59 -2.55 48.28
CA GLN A 186 20.14 -3.89 48.50
C GLN A 186 19.14 -4.94 48.01
N THR A 187 19.53 -5.74 47.01
CA THR A 187 18.67 -6.75 46.38
C THR A 187 19.30 -8.13 46.48
N ASP A 188 18.51 -9.14 46.89
CA ASP A 188 18.82 -10.54 46.59
C ASP A 188 18.37 -10.81 45.15
N VAL A 189 19.32 -10.73 44.20
CA VAL A 189 19.05 -10.83 42.76
C VAL A 189 18.38 -12.16 42.41
N LEU A 190 18.76 -13.25 43.08
CA LEU A 190 18.16 -14.56 42.85
C LEU A 190 16.67 -14.58 43.23
N ASP A 191 16.30 -14.01 44.38
CA ASP A 191 14.89 -13.87 44.77
C ASP A 191 14.12 -12.97 43.81
N TRP A 192 14.71 -11.85 43.41
CA TRP A 192 14.08 -10.92 42.48
C TRP A 192 13.79 -11.56 41.11
N LEU A 193 14.73 -12.33 40.56
CA LEU A 193 14.52 -13.06 39.31
C LEU A 193 13.41 -14.11 39.42
N ILE A 194 13.35 -14.83 40.55
CA ILE A 194 12.26 -15.78 40.82
C ILE A 194 10.91 -15.05 40.94
N GLU A 195 10.88 -13.86 41.53
CA GLU A 195 9.69 -13.01 41.65
C GLU A 195 9.20 -12.56 40.26
N ILE A 196 10.11 -12.08 39.39
CA ILE A 196 9.77 -11.74 37.99
C ILE A 196 9.16 -12.95 37.29
N GLY A 197 9.81 -14.11 37.29
CA GLY A 197 9.29 -15.30 36.62
C GLY A 197 8.03 -15.89 37.25
N SER A 198 7.67 -15.45 38.46
CA SER A 198 6.42 -15.80 39.14
C SER A 198 5.31 -14.76 38.94
N ALA A 199 5.58 -13.66 38.25
CA ALA A 199 4.67 -12.51 38.17
C ALA A 199 3.41 -12.77 37.32
N GLY A 200 3.37 -13.84 36.54
CA GLY A 200 2.24 -14.20 35.68
C GLY A 200 2.29 -13.57 34.28
N GLY A 201 1.52 -14.13 33.35
CA GLY A 201 1.50 -13.74 31.95
C GLY A 201 1.17 -12.27 31.69
N ASP A 202 0.22 -11.72 32.45
CA ASP A 202 -0.19 -10.33 32.28
C ASP A 202 0.93 -9.35 32.62
N ASN A 203 1.74 -9.63 33.65
CA ASN A 203 2.88 -8.78 34.02
C ASN A 203 4.06 -8.98 33.07
N LEU A 204 4.31 -10.22 32.64
CA LEU A 204 5.44 -10.53 31.76
C LEU A 204 5.18 -10.22 30.29
N LYS A 205 3.94 -9.90 29.89
CA LYS A 205 3.63 -9.53 28.51
C LYS A 205 4.48 -8.32 28.10
N ILE A 206 5.15 -8.42 26.96
CA ILE A 206 6.03 -7.35 26.48
C ILE A 206 5.31 -6.00 26.39
N ALA A 207 4.06 -5.96 25.90
CA ALA A 207 3.27 -4.71 25.85
C ALA A 207 3.02 -4.04 27.23
N ASN A 208 3.22 -4.76 28.33
CA ASN A 208 3.00 -4.27 29.70
C ASN A 208 4.32 -3.93 30.43
N ASN A 209 5.45 -3.89 29.73
CA ASN A 209 6.77 -3.71 30.34
C ASN A 209 6.91 -2.47 31.24
N VAL A 210 6.23 -1.38 30.89
CA VAL A 210 6.24 -0.12 31.66
C VAL A 210 5.53 -0.24 33.01
N ASN A 211 4.61 -1.20 33.16
CA ASN A 211 3.77 -1.36 34.35
C ASN A 211 4.50 -2.04 35.52
N LEU A 212 5.76 -2.43 35.32
CA LEU A 212 6.59 -3.09 36.32
C LEU A 212 7.37 -2.12 37.21
N PHE A 213 7.32 -0.83 36.90
CA PHE A 213 7.86 0.25 37.71
C PHE A 213 6.79 0.82 38.65
N GLY A 214 7.22 1.33 39.80
CA GLY A 214 6.35 1.92 40.82
C GLY A 214 6.46 1.25 42.19
N ARG A 215 5.84 1.86 43.21
CA ARG A 215 5.94 1.39 44.59
C ARG A 215 5.37 -0.02 44.75
N GLY A 216 6.17 -0.94 45.27
CA GLY A 216 5.78 -2.34 45.48
C GLY A 216 5.63 -3.14 44.18
N LYS A 217 6.11 -2.61 43.05
CA LYS A 217 6.20 -3.33 41.77
C LYS A 217 7.55 -4.02 41.64
N LEU A 218 7.70 -4.89 40.63
CA LEU A 218 8.87 -5.76 40.47
C LEU A 218 10.20 -4.98 40.47
N PHE A 219 10.27 -3.81 39.80
CA PHE A 219 11.52 -3.05 39.71
C PHE A 219 11.85 -2.24 40.97
N SER A 220 10.90 -2.06 41.90
CA SER A 220 11.17 -1.37 43.19
C SER A 220 12.15 -2.13 44.10
N LYS A 221 12.45 -3.40 43.77
CA LYS A 221 13.44 -4.22 44.46
C LYS A 221 14.87 -3.90 44.06
N VAL A 222 15.09 -3.28 42.89
CA VAL A 222 16.42 -3.03 42.31
C VAL A 222 16.71 -1.55 42.07
N THR A 223 15.69 -0.70 41.98
CA THR A 223 15.87 0.75 41.80
C THR A 223 14.77 1.52 42.54
N SER A 224 15.09 2.75 42.98
CA SER A 224 14.10 3.71 43.48
C SER A 224 13.29 4.39 42.37
N SER A 225 13.69 4.22 41.11
CA SER A 225 13.01 4.81 39.96
C SER A 225 11.58 4.30 39.84
N MET A 226 10.64 5.23 39.85
CA MET A 226 9.19 4.95 39.89
C MET A 226 8.57 4.74 38.51
N THR A 227 9.28 5.09 37.45
CA THR A 227 8.86 4.95 36.05
C THR A 227 10.03 4.44 35.21
N LEU A 228 9.72 3.89 34.03
CA LEU A 228 10.75 3.50 33.06
C LEU A 228 11.62 4.69 32.64
N GLU A 229 11.05 5.88 32.44
CA GLU A 229 11.85 7.07 32.09
C GLU A 229 12.78 7.48 33.21
N ALA A 230 12.32 7.52 34.46
CA ALA A 230 13.20 7.87 35.57
C ALA A 230 14.38 6.90 35.64
N PHE A 231 14.13 5.61 35.38
CA PHE A 231 15.17 4.60 35.32
C PHE A 231 16.15 4.84 34.15
N LEU A 232 15.65 5.10 32.94
CA LEU A 232 16.52 5.37 31.78
C LEU A 232 17.30 6.68 31.94
N GLU A 233 16.68 7.72 32.50
CA GLU A 233 17.31 9.02 32.78
C GLU A 233 18.38 8.90 33.87
N GLU A 234 18.12 8.16 34.95
CA GLU A 234 19.11 7.87 36.01
C GLU A 234 20.36 7.19 35.42
N ASN A 235 20.18 6.21 34.53
CA ASN A 235 21.30 5.56 33.86
C ASN A 235 22.02 6.50 32.88
N ARG A 236 21.27 7.35 32.17
CA ARG A 236 21.84 8.32 31.21
C ARG A 236 22.72 9.33 31.93
N GLU A 237 22.21 9.94 32.99
CA GLU A 237 22.96 10.87 33.85
C GLU A 237 24.24 10.24 34.39
N LYS A 238 24.20 8.93 34.69
CA LYS A 238 25.34 8.22 35.28
C LYS A 238 26.45 7.90 34.28
N TRP A 239 26.11 7.49 33.05
CA TRP A 239 27.10 6.91 32.13
C TRP A 239 27.26 7.67 30.82
N ILE A 240 26.26 8.43 30.39
CA ILE A 240 26.28 9.23 29.16
C ILE A 240 25.63 10.62 29.38
N PRO A 241 26.09 11.42 30.37
CA PRO A 241 25.43 12.66 30.76
C PRO A 241 25.36 13.72 29.64
N ASP A 242 26.28 13.65 28.68
CA ASP A 242 26.37 14.58 27.55
C ASP A 242 25.53 14.15 26.33
N THR A 243 24.85 13.00 26.38
CA THR A 243 23.99 12.48 25.32
C THR A 243 22.55 12.53 25.77
N SER A 244 21.65 13.07 24.94
CA SER A 244 20.21 13.07 25.22
C SER A 244 19.62 11.66 25.07
N LEU A 245 18.51 11.35 25.76
CA LEU A 245 17.83 10.06 25.58
C LEU A 245 17.38 9.83 24.14
N ASN A 246 17.01 10.88 23.41
CA ASN A 246 16.63 10.72 22.00
C ASN A 246 17.83 10.35 21.13
N GLU A 247 18.97 11.03 21.30
CA GLU A 247 20.19 10.70 20.57
C GLU A 247 20.66 9.28 20.89
N TRP A 248 20.69 8.91 22.17
CA TRP A 248 21.02 7.55 22.59
C TRP A 248 20.06 6.52 22.01
N PHE A 249 18.75 6.75 22.08
CA PHE A 249 17.75 5.81 21.57
C PHE A 249 17.90 5.57 20.06
N LEU A 250 18.19 6.62 19.27
CA LEU A 250 18.46 6.49 17.84
C LEU A 250 19.76 5.74 17.53
N GLN A 251 20.76 5.82 18.40
CA GLN A 251 22.05 5.16 18.24
C GLN A 251 22.04 3.69 18.70
N GLU A 252 21.36 3.42 19.81
CA GLU A 252 21.33 2.10 20.47
C GLU A 252 20.25 1.18 19.90
N SER A 253 19.16 1.75 19.39
CA SER A 253 18.07 0.95 18.80
C SER A 253 18.58 0.04 17.68
N ARG A 254 18.26 -1.24 17.79
CA ARG A 254 18.51 -2.23 16.75
C ARG A 254 17.49 -2.20 15.62
N ALA A 255 16.31 -1.60 15.85
CA ALA A 255 15.41 -1.23 14.77
C ALA A 255 16.00 -0.08 13.95
N TYR A 256 15.73 -0.06 12.64
CA TYR A 256 16.04 1.12 11.82
C TYR A 256 15.08 2.24 12.17
N ILE A 257 15.54 3.27 12.86
CA ILE A 257 14.71 4.43 13.17
C ILE A 257 15.19 5.63 12.36
N LEU A 258 14.29 6.22 11.59
CA LEU A 258 14.53 7.43 10.82
C LEU A 258 13.55 8.52 11.20
N GLU A 259 14.09 9.60 11.75
CA GLU A 259 13.32 10.78 12.10
C GLU A 259 13.52 11.88 11.04
N LYS A 260 12.40 12.39 10.52
CA LYS A 260 12.33 13.49 9.55
C LYS A 260 11.17 14.41 9.92
N LEU A 261 11.36 15.17 11.01
CA LEU A 261 10.42 16.22 11.40
C LEU A 261 10.44 17.36 10.38
N SER A 262 9.30 18.03 10.29
CA SER A 262 9.13 19.26 9.54
C SER A 262 9.77 20.44 10.25
N ASP A 263 10.29 21.41 9.49
CA ASP A 263 11.01 22.56 10.05
C ASP A 263 10.11 23.46 10.91
N TRP A 264 8.79 23.43 10.67
CA TRP A 264 7.79 24.15 11.45
C TRP A 264 7.41 23.46 12.76
N ASP A 265 7.82 22.20 12.96
CA ASP A 265 7.46 21.41 14.14
C ASP A 265 8.46 21.66 15.28
N SER A 266 8.10 22.60 16.14
CA SER A 266 8.94 23.03 17.27
C SER A 266 8.86 22.12 18.50
N ARG A 267 8.24 20.93 18.40
CA ARG A 267 8.00 20.09 19.59
C ARG A 267 9.27 19.55 20.25
N ASP A 268 10.45 19.70 19.62
CA ASP A 268 11.82 19.41 20.13
C ASP A 268 12.01 18.11 20.96
N ALA A 269 11.04 17.20 20.88
CA ALA A 269 10.95 16.05 21.76
C ALA A 269 11.73 14.85 21.19
N GLY A 270 11.96 14.82 19.87
CA GLY A 270 12.44 13.63 19.17
C GLY A 270 11.48 12.43 19.33
N ILE A 271 11.76 11.34 18.63
CA ILE A 271 10.92 10.14 18.68
C ILE A 271 10.86 9.53 20.09
N TYR A 272 11.96 9.52 20.86
CA TYR A 272 11.98 8.91 22.19
C TYR A 272 10.90 9.52 23.10
N ARG A 273 10.90 10.85 23.23
CA ARG A 273 9.95 11.55 24.11
C ARG A 273 8.53 11.44 23.58
N ARG A 274 8.33 11.49 22.26
CA ARG A 274 7.01 11.27 21.63
C ARG A 274 6.43 9.88 21.92
N LEU A 275 7.27 8.84 21.92
CA LEU A 275 6.85 7.50 22.34
C LEU A 275 6.55 7.47 23.83
N TYR A 276 7.39 8.11 24.65
CA TYR A 276 7.22 8.08 26.10
C TYR A 276 5.98 8.82 26.58
N ASP A 277 5.68 9.99 26.01
CA ASP A 277 4.50 10.79 26.38
C ASP A 277 3.19 10.11 25.99
N ASP A 278 3.21 9.25 24.97
CA ASP A 278 2.05 8.47 24.58
C ASP A 278 1.87 7.22 25.47
N THR A 279 0.71 7.12 26.12
CA THR A 279 0.41 6.04 27.07
C THR A 279 0.51 4.64 26.47
N VAL A 280 0.21 4.48 25.18
CA VAL A 280 0.26 3.18 24.49
C VAL A 280 1.66 2.91 23.95
N SER A 281 2.27 3.90 23.32
CA SER A 281 3.55 3.75 22.60
C SER A 281 4.77 3.75 23.52
N ARG A 282 4.63 4.18 24.79
CA ARG A 282 5.73 4.10 25.77
C ARG A 282 6.29 2.70 25.92
N ALA A 283 5.43 1.69 25.83
CA ALA A 283 5.83 0.29 25.91
C ALA A 283 6.68 -0.17 24.70
N TYR A 284 6.84 0.66 23.66
CA TYR A 284 7.52 0.30 22.41
C TYR A 284 9.03 0.55 22.53
N ILE A 285 9.45 1.39 23.49
CA ILE A 285 10.84 1.79 23.71
C ILE A 285 11.74 0.58 23.94
N LEU A 286 11.47 -0.24 24.96
CA LEU A 286 12.31 -1.41 25.28
C LEU A 286 12.36 -2.44 24.15
N PRO A 287 11.24 -2.83 23.50
CA PRO A 287 11.29 -3.70 22.33
C PRO A 287 12.12 -3.13 21.18
N LEU A 288 12.02 -1.83 20.86
CA LEU A 288 12.79 -1.24 19.75
C LEU A 288 14.31 -1.23 20.02
N LEU A 289 14.72 -1.10 21.29
CA LEU A 289 16.12 -1.25 21.70
C LEU A 289 16.65 -2.68 21.49
N THR A 290 15.78 -3.68 21.63
CA THR A 290 16.19 -5.08 21.84
C THR A 290 15.78 -6.05 20.74
N VAL A 291 14.99 -5.62 19.75
CA VAL A 291 14.71 -6.41 18.54
C VAL A 291 16.00 -6.79 17.82
N SER A 292 15.95 -7.84 17.00
CA SER A 292 17.07 -8.23 16.17
C SER A 292 17.36 -7.19 15.09
N GLU A 293 18.62 -7.05 14.67
CA GLU A 293 18.97 -6.27 13.48
C GLU A 293 18.19 -6.78 12.26
N ASP A 294 17.85 -5.87 11.35
CA ASP A 294 17.09 -6.17 10.14
C ASP A 294 15.70 -6.80 10.38
N SER A 295 15.06 -6.52 11.52
CA SER A 295 13.71 -7.02 11.83
C SER A 295 12.61 -5.98 11.58
N VAL A 296 12.78 -4.78 12.15
CA VAL A 296 11.79 -3.70 12.22
C VAL A 296 12.42 -2.40 11.73
N TYR A 297 11.61 -1.58 11.08
CA TYR A 297 11.94 -0.19 10.77
C TYR A 297 10.83 0.76 11.23
N VAL A 298 11.22 2.00 11.52
CA VAL A 298 10.36 3.07 12.01
C VAL A 298 10.69 4.36 11.25
N ILE A 299 9.67 5.00 10.65
CA ILE A 299 9.79 6.35 10.09
C ILE A 299 8.92 7.28 10.92
N ALA A 300 9.50 8.31 11.53
CA ALA A 300 8.77 9.32 12.28
C ALA A 300 8.89 10.69 11.59
N ASN A 301 7.75 11.28 11.28
CA ASN A 301 7.65 12.69 10.85
C ASN A 301 6.72 13.45 11.82
N SER A 302 6.41 14.70 11.53
CA SER A 302 5.60 15.56 12.41
C SER A 302 4.16 15.08 12.61
N LEU A 303 3.60 14.29 11.70
CA LEU A 303 2.23 13.80 11.79
C LEU A 303 2.13 12.33 12.19
N THR A 304 3.00 11.48 11.63
CA THR A 304 2.87 10.03 11.73
C THR A 304 4.12 9.34 12.25
N ILE A 305 3.93 8.19 12.90
CA ILE A 305 4.97 7.21 13.19
C ILE A 305 4.60 5.92 12.44
N THR A 306 5.37 5.61 11.40
CA THR A 306 5.22 4.41 10.58
C THR A 306 6.07 3.29 11.12
N TYR A 307 5.47 2.14 11.42
CA TYR A 307 6.15 0.91 11.82
C TYR A 307 6.03 -0.13 10.71
N GLY A 308 7.13 -0.79 10.35
CA GLY A 308 7.11 -1.87 9.37
C GLY A 308 8.15 -2.95 9.64
N ILE A 309 8.05 -4.05 8.90
CA ILE A 309 9.00 -5.16 8.98
C ILE A 309 9.94 -5.11 7.77
N VAL A 310 11.22 -5.39 7.99
CA VAL A 310 12.23 -5.42 6.92
C VAL A 310 11.96 -6.58 5.96
N ASP A 311 11.42 -7.70 6.46
CA ASP A 311 11.02 -8.88 5.69
C ASP A 311 10.00 -8.56 4.57
N CYS A 312 9.34 -7.40 4.61
CA CYS A 312 8.44 -6.91 3.56
C CYS A 312 9.17 -6.52 2.26
N TYR A 313 10.45 -6.18 2.39
CA TYR A 313 11.29 -5.67 1.31
C TYR A 313 12.48 -6.59 1.00
N ILE A 314 12.92 -7.38 1.97
CA ILE A 314 14.10 -8.24 1.84
C ILE A 314 13.77 -9.67 2.28
N ASP A 315 14.15 -10.66 1.47
CA ASP A 315 14.08 -12.06 1.91
C ASP A 315 15.20 -12.34 2.92
N ARG A 316 14.83 -12.53 4.19
CA ARG A 316 15.76 -12.83 5.30
C ARG A 316 16.61 -14.08 5.08
N ASN A 317 16.11 -15.07 4.33
CA ASN A 317 16.86 -16.31 4.09
C ASN A 317 18.16 -16.07 3.31
N LEU A 318 18.27 -14.92 2.62
CA LEU A 318 19.48 -14.51 1.94
C LEU A 318 20.61 -14.19 2.90
N ARG A 319 20.35 -13.85 4.17
CA ARG A 319 21.41 -13.57 5.15
C ARG A 319 22.36 -14.75 5.34
N GLU A 320 21.83 -15.97 5.28
CA GLU A 320 22.62 -17.20 5.37
C GLU A 320 23.00 -17.76 3.99
N THR A 321 22.07 -17.68 3.02
CA THR A 321 22.24 -18.36 1.72
C THR A 321 23.00 -17.53 0.68
N ASP A 322 23.00 -16.20 0.80
CA ASP A 322 23.68 -15.25 -0.08
C ASP A 322 23.94 -13.88 0.62
N PRO A 323 24.91 -13.82 1.56
CA PRO A 323 25.11 -12.63 2.41
C PRO A 323 25.46 -11.36 1.62
N ALA A 324 26.16 -11.50 0.49
CA ALA A 324 26.51 -10.38 -0.37
C ALA A 324 25.25 -9.75 -0.99
N ARG A 325 24.36 -10.59 -1.54
CA ARG A 325 23.09 -10.11 -2.09
C ARG A 325 22.19 -9.49 -1.02
N TYR A 326 22.19 -10.07 0.19
CA TYR A 326 21.48 -9.49 1.32
C TYR A 326 21.99 -8.08 1.65
N GLY A 327 23.31 -7.88 1.67
CA GLY A 327 23.94 -6.56 1.84
C GLY A 327 23.47 -5.53 0.81
N GLU A 328 23.47 -5.88 -0.48
CA GLU A 328 22.98 -5.00 -1.55
C GLU A 328 21.51 -4.60 -1.38
N LEU A 329 20.65 -5.58 -1.05
CA LEU A 329 19.22 -5.34 -0.85
C LEU A 329 18.96 -4.50 0.40
N ARG A 330 19.76 -4.68 1.45
CA ARG A 330 19.72 -3.88 2.67
C ARG A 330 20.08 -2.43 2.39
N GLU A 331 21.13 -2.17 1.63
CA GLU A 331 21.47 -0.80 1.21
C GLU A 331 20.35 -0.15 0.40
N LYS A 332 19.75 -0.88 -0.54
CA LYS A 332 18.61 -0.41 -1.33
C LYS A 332 17.40 -0.12 -0.44
N PHE A 333 17.10 -0.98 0.52
CA PHE A 333 16.03 -0.77 1.49
C PHE A 333 16.24 0.50 2.32
N LEU A 334 17.47 0.74 2.81
CA LEU A 334 17.79 1.97 3.55
C LEU A 334 17.61 3.23 2.69
N GLN A 335 17.95 3.17 1.40
CA GLN A 335 17.67 4.26 0.45
C GLN A 335 16.16 4.47 0.24
N GLN A 336 15.39 3.40 0.12
CA GLN A 336 13.92 3.46 0.03
C GLN A 336 13.29 4.03 1.31
N MET A 337 13.83 3.71 2.48
CA MET A 337 13.40 4.25 3.77
C MET A 337 13.65 5.76 3.85
N GLU A 338 14.84 6.23 3.46
CA GLU A 338 15.16 7.67 3.40
C GLU A 338 14.26 8.42 2.40
N GLN A 339 14.03 7.84 1.22
CA GLN A 339 13.11 8.40 0.24
C GLN A 339 11.67 8.45 0.76
N GLY A 340 11.20 7.37 1.38
CA GLY A 340 9.86 7.29 1.96
C GLY A 340 9.65 8.31 3.07
N ALA A 341 10.64 8.51 3.94
CA ALA A 341 10.57 9.53 4.98
C ALA A 341 10.49 10.95 4.41
N LYS A 342 11.29 11.26 3.37
CA LYS A 342 11.23 12.56 2.68
C LYS A 342 9.87 12.81 2.02
N GLN A 343 9.33 11.82 1.31
CA GLN A 343 8.06 11.97 0.60
C GLN A 343 6.87 12.05 1.58
N GLN A 344 6.82 11.21 2.62
CA GLN A 344 5.80 11.35 3.67
C GLN A 344 5.88 12.73 4.34
N LYS A 345 7.08 13.23 4.66
CA LYS A 345 7.27 14.60 5.17
C LYS A 345 6.76 15.66 4.19
N ALA A 346 7.07 15.54 2.90
CA ALA A 346 6.66 16.51 1.87
C ALA A 346 5.13 16.63 1.77
N PHE A 347 4.39 15.52 1.93
CA PHE A 347 2.92 15.54 1.99
C PHE A 347 2.39 16.29 3.22
N VAL A 348 2.99 16.06 4.38
CA VAL A 348 2.62 16.78 5.62
C VAL A 348 2.93 18.27 5.47
N ASP A 349 4.09 18.62 4.94
CA ASP A 349 4.50 20.00 4.74
C ASP A 349 3.63 20.73 3.72
N PHE A 350 3.21 20.05 2.65
CA PHE A 350 2.25 20.59 1.71
C PHE A 350 0.97 21.02 2.44
N TRP A 351 0.37 20.12 3.21
CA TRP A 351 -0.85 20.47 3.94
C TRP A 351 -0.64 21.53 5.00
N HIS A 352 0.55 21.60 5.63
CA HIS A 352 0.87 22.68 6.57
C HIS A 352 0.98 24.05 5.88
N ARG A 353 1.51 24.10 4.65
CA ARG A 353 1.59 25.33 3.85
C ARG A 353 0.21 25.82 3.43
N ILE A 354 -0.66 24.91 2.98
CA ILE A 354 -2.00 25.24 2.45
C ILE A 354 -3.03 25.49 3.56
N ALA A 355 -2.98 24.74 4.67
CA ALA A 355 -3.97 24.84 5.73
C ALA A 355 -4.06 26.24 6.36
N LYS A 356 -5.27 26.65 6.74
CA LYS A 356 -5.48 27.86 7.54
C LYS A 356 -4.70 27.80 8.86
N PRO A 357 -4.16 28.93 9.36
CA PRO A 357 -3.29 28.97 10.54
C PRO A 357 -3.83 28.21 11.75
N GLU A 358 -5.12 28.37 12.06
CA GLU A 358 -5.82 27.73 13.17
C GLU A 358 -5.96 26.20 13.04
N LYS A 359 -5.75 25.64 11.85
CA LYS A 359 -5.83 24.20 11.58
C LYS A 359 -4.46 23.51 11.56
N LYS A 360 -3.36 24.27 11.45
CA LYS A 360 -2.01 23.72 11.29
C LYS A 360 -1.60 22.80 12.45
N GLY A 361 -2.09 23.06 13.66
CA GLY A 361 -1.85 22.20 14.84
C GLY A 361 -2.31 20.75 14.68
N LEU A 362 -3.28 20.46 13.79
CA LEU A 362 -3.75 19.09 13.53
C LEU A 362 -2.67 18.19 12.88
N LEU A 363 -1.67 18.80 12.24
CA LEU A 363 -0.56 18.08 11.60
C LEU A 363 0.56 17.72 12.58
N ALA A 364 0.51 18.24 13.81
CA ALA A 364 1.43 17.91 14.88
C ALA A 364 0.86 16.75 15.72
N SER A 365 1.08 15.49 15.31
CA SER A 365 0.58 14.31 16.04
C SER A 365 1.51 13.09 15.97
N ASN A 366 1.08 11.97 16.57
CA ASN A 366 1.82 10.70 16.59
C ASN A 366 0.99 9.58 15.95
N ARG A 367 0.25 9.87 14.88
CA ARG A 367 -0.65 8.89 14.27
C ARG A 367 0.12 7.66 13.80
N VAL A 368 -0.37 6.49 14.20
CA VAL A 368 0.28 5.23 13.90
C VAL A 368 -0.03 4.83 12.46
N VAL A 369 1.01 4.47 11.71
CA VAL A 369 0.91 3.85 10.40
C VAL A 369 1.59 2.49 10.47
N LEU A 370 0.87 1.44 10.09
CA LEU A 370 1.39 0.07 10.13
C LEU A 370 1.58 -0.40 8.69
N ASP A 371 2.83 -0.60 8.29
CA ASP A 371 3.17 -1.16 6.99
C ASP A 371 2.63 -2.59 6.85
N SER A 372 2.61 -3.05 5.60
CA SER A 372 2.24 -4.38 5.20
C SER A 372 3.12 -5.42 5.88
N LEU A 373 2.49 -6.51 6.32
CA LEU A 373 3.17 -7.69 6.84
C LEU A 373 3.38 -8.74 5.74
N ARG A 374 3.41 -8.30 4.47
CA ARG A 374 3.78 -9.16 3.35
C ARG A 374 5.24 -9.60 3.48
N ILE A 375 5.56 -10.79 2.97
CA ILE A 375 6.92 -11.35 2.99
C ILE A 375 7.39 -11.88 1.62
N ASP A 376 6.72 -11.46 0.54
CA ASP A 376 7.05 -11.87 -0.83
C ASP A 376 7.40 -10.66 -1.70
N PRO A 377 8.53 -10.70 -2.45
CA PRO A 377 8.88 -9.66 -3.38
C PRO A 377 7.91 -9.52 -4.57
N ASP A 378 7.29 -10.58 -5.15
CA ASP A 378 6.52 -10.40 -6.40
C ASP A 378 5.44 -11.47 -6.75
N THR A 379 4.24 -10.96 -7.11
CA THR A 379 3.05 -11.61 -7.74
C THR A 379 2.07 -12.41 -6.88
N VAL A 380 2.45 -13.04 -5.76
CA VAL A 380 1.49 -13.68 -4.84
C VAL A 380 1.58 -13.01 -3.48
N ILE A 381 0.45 -12.52 -2.98
CA ILE A 381 0.41 -11.92 -1.65
C ILE A 381 0.57 -13.03 -0.61
N GLN A 382 1.77 -13.14 -0.06
CA GLN A 382 2.06 -13.94 1.13
C GLN A 382 2.11 -13.02 2.33
N TRP A 383 1.14 -13.17 3.23
CA TRP A 383 1.10 -12.50 4.52
C TRP A 383 1.91 -13.31 5.53
N SER A 384 2.69 -12.65 6.37
CA SER A 384 3.38 -13.30 7.50
C SER A 384 2.37 -14.02 8.39
N ASP A 385 2.73 -15.22 8.86
CA ASP A 385 1.99 -15.84 9.96
C ASP A 385 2.16 -15.00 11.24
N LYS A 386 1.18 -15.08 12.15
CA LYS A 386 1.22 -14.36 13.44
C LYS A 386 2.25 -14.95 14.41
N LEU A 387 2.42 -16.27 14.37
CA LEU A 387 3.19 -17.08 15.32
C LEU A 387 3.96 -18.18 14.58
N GLY A 388 5.03 -18.69 15.22
CA GLY A 388 5.82 -19.83 14.75
C GLY A 388 6.86 -19.48 13.69
N GLU A 389 7.55 -20.50 13.17
CA GLU A 389 8.73 -20.36 12.29
C GLU A 389 8.45 -19.62 10.97
N ASN A 390 7.20 -19.66 10.49
CA ASN A 390 6.79 -18.96 9.27
C ASN A 390 6.50 -17.46 9.50
N ALA A 391 6.43 -17.01 10.76
CA ALA A 391 6.27 -15.61 11.07
C ALA A 391 7.55 -14.84 10.70
N ALA A 392 7.38 -13.68 10.08
CA ALA A 392 8.44 -12.71 9.86
C ALA A 392 9.08 -12.33 11.19
N LEU A 393 10.37 -11.95 11.15
CA LEU A 393 11.15 -11.74 12.37
C LEU A 393 10.57 -10.56 13.17
N GLY A 394 10.35 -9.43 12.50
CA GLY A 394 9.71 -8.27 13.11
C GLY A 394 8.25 -8.53 13.53
N VAL A 395 7.55 -9.49 12.91
CA VAL A 395 6.21 -9.89 13.38
C VAL A 395 6.29 -10.59 14.73
N ARG A 396 7.19 -11.58 14.84
CA ARG A 396 7.37 -12.35 16.06
C ARG A 396 7.94 -11.50 17.20
N GLU A 397 8.88 -10.62 16.92
CA GLU A 397 9.59 -9.85 17.95
C GLU A 397 8.88 -8.55 18.35
N PHE A 398 8.11 -7.93 17.45
CA PHE A 398 7.51 -6.62 17.71
C PHE A 398 6.00 -6.60 17.47
N PHE A 399 5.51 -6.88 16.26
CA PHE A 399 4.10 -6.66 15.95
C PHE A 399 3.14 -7.53 16.76
N THR A 400 3.42 -8.82 16.91
CA THR A 400 2.59 -9.72 17.71
C THR A 400 2.63 -9.37 19.19
N PRO A 401 3.80 -9.28 19.87
CA PRO A 401 3.85 -8.97 21.29
C PRO A 401 3.30 -7.58 21.65
N MET A 402 3.34 -6.62 20.72
CA MET A 402 2.77 -5.27 20.89
C MET A 402 1.29 -5.16 20.48
N ASN A 403 0.64 -6.27 20.11
CA ASN A 403 -0.74 -6.31 19.61
C ASN A 403 -0.99 -5.44 18.36
N LEU A 404 0.03 -5.28 17.51
CA LEU A 404 -0.01 -4.55 16.23
C LEU A 404 -0.27 -5.45 15.02
N TYR A 405 -0.28 -6.78 15.19
CA TYR A 405 -0.57 -7.72 14.11
C TYR A 405 -2.02 -7.60 13.62
N GLY A 406 -2.22 -7.52 12.30
CA GLY A 406 -3.53 -7.55 11.64
C GLY A 406 -3.66 -8.76 10.71
N THR A 407 -4.87 -9.30 10.58
CA THR A 407 -5.16 -10.36 9.60
C THR A 407 -5.33 -9.75 8.22
N TYR A 408 -4.70 -10.34 7.19
CA TYR A 408 -4.79 -9.83 5.82
C TYR A 408 -6.24 -9.58 5.35
N MET A 409 -6.48 -8.38 4.86
CA MET A 409 -7.68 -7.97 4.14
C MET A 409 -7.32 -7.69 2.67
N PHE A 410 -8.24 -8.00 1.75
CA PHE A 410 -8.04 -7.67 0.33
C PHE A 410 -8.32 -6.18 0.07
N ALA A 411 -7.39 -5.33 0.48
CA ALA A 411 -7.36 -3.89 0.27
C ALA A 411 -5.89 -3.45 0.08
N ASP A 412 -5.65 -2.25 -0.44
CA ASP A 412 -4.29 -1.69 -0.50
C ASP A 412 -3.83 -1.23 0.89
N GLY A 413 -4.67 -0.45 1.55
CA GLY A 413 -4.61 -0.06 2.95
C GLY A 413 -6.02 0.32 3.41
N VAL A 414 -6.17 0.59 4.72
CA VAL A 414 -7.41 1.12 5.30
C VAL A 414 -7.08 2.01 6.50
N ALA A 415 -7.88 3.05 6.72
CA ALA A 415 -7.96 3.77 7.99
C ALA A 415 -8.73 2.93 9.03
N GLU A 416 -8.03 2.43 10.06
CA GLU A 416 -8.62 1.71 11.21
C GLU A 416 -8.84 2.71 12.37
N GLY A 417 -9.86 3.55 12.27
CA GLY A 417 -10.06 4.65 13.21
C GLY A 417 -8.99 5.73 13.03
N ALA A 418 -8.16 5.97 14.06
CA ALA A 418 -7.12 7.00 14.02
C ALA A 418 -5.78 6.54 13.41
N ARG A 419 -5.61 5.24 13.13
CA ARG A 419 -4.39 4.65 12.55
C ARG A 419 -4.61 4.19 11.12
N ILE A 420 -3.52 4.04 10.36
CA ILE A 420 -3.53 3.48 9.01
C ILE A 420 -2.90 2.09 9.04
N ARG A 421 -3.48 1.13 8.30
CA ARG A 421 -2.87 -0.18 8.05
C ARG A 421 -2.78 -0.48 6.58
N TYR A 422 -1.58 -0.85 6.14
CA TYR A 422 -1.29 -1.35 4.81
C TYR A 422 -1.54 -2.86 4.74
N TYR A 423 -2.07 -3.31 3.61
CA TYR A 423 -2.30 -4.73 3.30
C TYR A 423 -1.60 -5.10 2.00
N ALA A 424 -2.21 -4.87 0.84
CA ALA A 424 -1.61 -5.21 -0.45
C ALA A 424 -0.49 -4.22 -0.85
N SER A 425 -0.65 -2.93 -0.57
CA SER A 425 0.41 -1.93 -0.83
C SER A 425 1.52 -2.02 0.23
N LYS A 426 2.72 -1.53 -0.09
CA LYS A 426 3.86 -1.46 0.86
C LYS A 426 4.27 -0.01 1.03
N ALA A 427 4.45 0.46 2.26
CA ALA A 427 4.62 1.86 2.63
C ALA A 427 5.81 2.56 1.96
N LEU A 428 6.85 1.83 1.53
CA LEU A 428 8.04 2.38 0.86
C LEU A 428 8.02 2.27 -0.67
N THR A 429 6.87 1.96 -1.27
CA THR A 429 6.68 1.92 -2.73
C THR A 429 5.83 3.09 -3.23
N GLU A 430 5.88 3.36 -4.54
CA GLU A 430 5.08 4.42 -5.18
C GLU A 430 3.58 4.29 -4.83
N ARG A 431 2.96 3.13 -5.10
CA ARG A 431 1.59 2.82 -4.66
C ARG A 431 1.37 3.04 -3.17
N GLY A 432 2.37 2.76 -2.33
CA GLY A 432 2.27 2.94 -0.89
C GLY A 432 2.18 4.40 -0.46
N PHE A 433 2.83 5.31 -1.19
CA PHE A 433 2.70 6.75 -0.99
C PHE A 433 1.33 7.26 -1.45
N ALA A 434 0.80 6.74 -2.57
CA ALA A 434 -0.61 6.98 -2.94
C ALA A 434 -1.57 6.53 -1.83
N THR A 435 -1.41 5.31 -1.31
CA THR A 435 -2.21 4.81 -0.18
C THR A 435 -2.05 5.67 1.08
N TYR A 436 -0.83 6.15 1.38
CA TYR A 436 -0.58 7.04 2.52
C TYR A 436 -1.46 8.29 2.45
N ALA A 437 -1.40 8.98 1.30
CA ALA A 437 -2.17 10.19 1.06
C ALA A 437 -3.68 9.92 0.99
N HIS A 438 -4.09 8.81 0.39
CA HIS A 438 -5.50 8.38 0.31
C HIS A 438 -6.10 8.19 1.71
N GLU A 439 -5.47 7.39 2.56
CA GLU A 439 -6.00 7.09 3.89
C GLU A 439 -5.92 8.32 4.83
N LEU A 440 -4.87 9.14 4.73
CA LEU A 440 -4.80 10.40 5.47
C LEU A 440 -5.86 11.40 5.01
N THR A 441 -6.24 11.38 3.72
CA THR A 441 -7.35 12.18 3.24
C THR A 441 -8.65 11.76 3.89
N HIS A 442 -8.95 10.46 3.99
CA HIS A 442 -10.14 10.01 4.74
C HIS A 442 -10.16 10.51 6.19
N ILE A 443 -9.01 10.57 6.86
CA ILE A 443 -8.90 11.03 8.24
C ILE A 443 -9.05 12.55 8.37
N PHE A 444 -8.45 13.33 7.46
CA PHE A 444 -8.27 14.77 7.63
C PHE A 444 -9.13 15.64 6.70
N VAL A 445 -9.90 15.04 5.78
CA VAL A 445 -10.68 15.80 4.80
C VAL A 445 -11.56 16.86 5.47
N SER A 446 -12.35 16.48 6.48
CA SER A 446 -13.28 17.40 7.13
C SER A 446 -12.58 18.49 7.95
N GLU A 447 -11.65 18.10 8.84
CA GLU A 447 -11.08 19.01 9.85
C GLU A 447 -10.00 19.95 9.29
N LEU A 448 -9.21 19.46 8.33
CA LEU A 448 -8.04 20.16 7.79
C LEU A 448 -8.28 20.64 6.35
N MET A 449 -8.57 19.71 5.43
CA MET A 449 -8.60 20.02 3.98
C MET A 449 -9.80 20.90 3.62
N LEU A 450 -10.96 20.64 4.23
CA LEU A 450 -12.19 21.42 4.07
C LEU A 450 -12.34 22.52 5.12
N ASN A 451 -11.25 22.89 5.80
CA ASN A 451 -11.20 23.93 6.82
C ASN A 451 -12.18 23.75 8.01
N GLY A 452 -12.54 22.52 8.36
CA GLY A 452 -13.48 22.24 9.44
C GLY A 452 -14.95 22.39 9.06
N ASN A 453 -15.27 22.65 7.79
CA ASN A 453 -16.65 22.78 7.33
C ASN A 453 -17.36 21.43 7.17
N GLY A 454 -16.63 20.32 7.27
CA GLY A 454 -17.16 18.97 7.02
C GLY A 454 -17.37 18.67 5.54
N SER A 455 -17.43 17.37 5.21
CA SER A 455 -17.74 16.89 3.87
C SER A 455 -19.11 17.34 3.39
N ARG A 456 -19.21 17.74 2.12
CA ARG A 456 -20.48 18.13 1.48
C ARG A 456 -21.52 17.03 1.55
N ASP A 457 -22.74 17.40 1.95
CA ASP A 457 -23.91 16.53 1.92
C ASP A 457 -24.12 15.98 0.50
N GLY A 458 -24.43 14.70 0.41
CA GLY A 458 -24.49 13.94 -0.82
C GLY A 458 -23.13 13.41 -1.30
N ILE A 459 -21.99 13.98 -0.92
CA ILE A 459 -20.67 13.47 -1.35
C ILE A 459 -20.14 12.45 -0.34
N MET A 460 -19.68 11.29 -0.81
CA MET A 460 -19.09 10.25 0.03
C MET A 460 -17.54 10.29 0.03
N GLY A 461 -16.92 9.58 0.97
CA GLY A 461 -15.49 9.71 1.28
C GLY A 461 -14.54 9.48 0.10
N GLU A 462 -14.85 8.54 -0.80
CA GLU A 462 -13.97 8.17 -1.93
C GLU A 462 -13.89 9.25 -3.01
N VAL A 463 -14.81 10.22 -2.97
CA VAL A 463 -14.80 11.35 -3.90
C VAL A 463 -13.61 12.26 -3.62
N TYR A 464 -13.30 12.51 -2.35
CA TYR A 464 -12.20 13.36 -1.91
C TYR A 464 -10.84 12.69 -2.05
N THR A 465 -10.79 11.36 -1.92
CA THR A 465 -9.55 10.61 -2.04
C THR A 465 -9.21 10.42 -3.51
N ARG A 466 -9.86 9.46 -4.17
CA ARG A 466 -9.58 9.06 -5.55
C ARG A 466 -10.00 10.18 -6.50
N GLY A 467 -9.02 10.74 -7.22
CA GLY A 467 -9.24 11.78 -8.22
C GLY A 467 -9.28 13.21 -7.70
N MET A 468 -8.91 13.46 -6.43
CA MET A 468 -8.73 14.82 -5.89
C MET A 468 -7.45 14.97 -5.07
N PHE A 469 -7.33 14.27 -3.92
CA PHE A 469 -6.18 14.41 -3.01
C PHE A 469 -5.28 13.16 -2.92
N GLU A 470 -5.63 12.05 -3.60
CA GLU A 470 -4.72 10.92 -3.83
C GLU A 470 -3.79 11.22 -5.02
N PRO A 471 -2.45 11.25 -4.82
CA PRO A 471 -1.49 11.51 -5.90
C PRO A 471 -1.32 10.27 -6.80
N TYR A 472 -1.13 10.49 -8.10
CA TYR A 472 -1.13 9.41 -9.09
C TYR A 472 0.26 8.91 -9.43
N GLU A 473 0.37 7.59 -9.65
CA GLU A 473 1.60 6.91 -10.02
C GLU A 473 2.02 7.28 -11.44
N THR A 474 3.30 7.10 -11.76
CA THR A 474 3.87 7.48 -13.05
C THR A 474 3.18 6.76 -14.23
N ASN A 475 2.71 5.54 -14.00
CA ASN A 475 2.04 4.71 -15.00
C ASN A 475 0.51 4.83 -14.99
N ASP A 476 -0.06 5.62 -14.08
CA ASP A 476 -1.50 5.86 -14.07
C ASP A 476 -1.89 6.70 -15.31
N PRO A 477 -3.11 6.48 -15.87
CA PRO A 477 -3.61 7.30 -16.95
C PRO A 477 -3.63 8.80 -16.56
N PRO A 478 -3.30 9.71 -17.50
CA PRO A 478 -3.31 11.14 -17.22
C PRO A 478 -4.69 11.62 -16.75
N ALA A 479 -4.75 12.16 -15.54
CA ALA A 479 -5.97 12.64 -14.90
C ALA A 479 -5.72 13.98 -14.22
N PHE A 480 -6.78 14.79 -14.07
CA PHE A 480 -6.73 15.98 -13.22
C PHE A 480 -6.38 15.54 -11.80
N ASN A 481 -5.23 16.01 -11.32
CA ASN A 481 -4.70 15.66 -10.02
C ASN A 481 -3.58 16.62 -9.62
N LEU A 482 -3.18 16.56 -8.35
CA LEU A 482 -2.02 17.25 -7.80
C LEU A 482 -1.02 16.20 -7.31
N ASN A 483 0.26 16.36 -7.63
CA ASN A 483 1.30 15.55 -7.01
C ASN A 483 1.62 16.13 -5.63
N LEU A 484 1.08 15.48 -4.59
CA LEU A 484 1.19 15.94 -3.21
C LEU A 484 2.27 15.21 -2.39
N ILE A 485 2.97 14.22 -2.97
CA ILE A 485 3.89 13.37 -2.20
C ILE A 485 5.17 12.98 -2.93
N TYR A 486 5.15 12.85 -4.26
CA TYR A 486 6.27 12.27 -5.00
C TYR A 486 7.34 13.30 -5.33
N ASP A 487 8.60 12.86 -5.25
CA ASP A 487 9.74 13.55 -5.84
C ASP A 487 9.95 13.08 -7.29
N ARG A 488 9.60 13.94 -8.26
CA ARG A 488 9.73 13.68 -9.70
C ARG A 488 10.49 14.79 -10.43
N LEU A 489 11.34 15.55 -9.73
CA LEU A 489 12.08 16.66 -10.34
C LEU A 489 12.96 16.22 -11.52
N ALA A 490 13.54 15.02 -11.43
CA ALA A 490 14.34 14.43 -12.50
C ALA A 490 13.52 13.78 -13.63
N SER A 491 12.19 13.66 -13.48
CA SER A 491 11.33 13.05 -14.51
C SER A 491 10.76 14.11 -15.45
N SER A 492 11.05 13.96 -16.74
CA SER A 492 10.42 14.73 -17.81
C SER A 492 9.14 14.08 -18.35
N ASP A 493 8.92 12.79 -18.10
CA ASP A 493 7.72 12.07 -18.55
C ASP A 493 6.68 12.05 -17.42
N ARG A 494 6.00 13.19 -17.24
CA ARG A 494 5.01 13.40 -16.18
C ARG A 494 3.92 14.38 -16.60
N TYR A 495 2.75 14.27 -15.95
CA TYR A 495 1.57 15.11 -16.23
C TYR A 495 1.18 16.04 -15.07
N HIS A 496 1.91 15.98 -13.96
CA HIS A 496 1.65 16.73 -12.73
C HIS A 496 2.91 17.43 -12.26
N ASN A 497 2.79 18.38 -11.33
CA ASN A 497 3.91 19.09 -10.73
C ASN A 497 5.00 18.11 -10.24
N ALA A 498 6.26 18.52 -10.38
CA ALA A 498 7.40 17.67 -10.09
C ALA A 498 7.46 17.26 -8.62
N GLN A 499 7.21 18.20 -7.71
CA GLN A 499 7.29 18.02 -6.27
C GLN A 499 6.23 18.89 -5.56
N PRO A 500 5.82 18.55 -4.32
CA PRO A 500 4.83 19.33 -3.56
C PRO A 500 5.28 20.76 -3.23
N GLU A 501 6.59 21.03 -3.25
CA GLU A 501 7.21 22.35 -3.06
C GLU A 501 6.91 23.32 -4.21
N ARG A 502 6.29 22.86 -5.30
CA ARG A 502 5.68 23.78 -6.27
C ARG A 502 4.64 24.69 -5.61
N PHE A 503 4.01 24.26 -4.52
CA PHE A 503 2.95 24.99 -3.85
C PHE A 503 3.44 25.54 -2.51
N GLN A 504 3.71 26.83 -2.45
CA GLN A 504 4.07 27.53 -1.22
C GLN A 504 2.85 28.07 -0.48
N ASP A 505 1.78 28.38 -1.21
CA ASP A 505 0.52 28.89 -0.69
C ASP A 505 -0.67 28.52 -1.61
N GLU A 506 -1.85 29.07 -1.29
CA GLU A 506 -3.07 28.89 -2.07
C GLU A 506 -2.99 29.49 -3.49
N ALA A 507 -2.27 30.61 -3.66
CA ALA A 507 -2.16 31.28 -4.95
C ALA A 507 -1.35 30.43 -5.95
N ASP A 508 -0.37 29.68 -5.46
CA ASP A 508 0.34 28.68 -6.25
C ASP A 508 -0.57 27.56 -6.76
N LEU A 509 -1.50 27.06 -5.92
CA LEU A 509 -2.48 26.06 -6.34
C LEU A 509 -3.39 26.60 -7.44
N GLN A 510 -3.90 27.81 -7.25
CA GLN A 510 -4.76 28.48 -8.22
C GLN A 510 -4.04 28.69 -9.56
N SER A 511 -2.85 29.29 -9.52
CA SER A 511 -2.06 29.59 -10.72
C SER A 511 -1.66 28.32 -11.48
N TYR A 512 -1.28 27.27 -10.77
CA TYR A 512 -0.96 25.97 -11.36
C TYR A 512 -2.16 25.34 -12.06
N MET A 513 -3.31 25.27 -11.38
CA MET A 513 -4.52 24.68 -11.98
C MET A 513 -5.04 25.54 -13.15
N LYS A 514 -4.90 26.85 -13.08
CA LYS A 514 -5.15 27.76 -14.21
C LYS A 514 -4.27 27.42 -15.41
N GLY A 515 -2.97 27.19 -15.20
CA GLY A 515 -2.06 26.77 -16.28
C GLY A 515 -2.43 25.42 -16.91
N ILE A 516 -2.84 24.44 -16.09
CA ILE A 516 -3.40 23.17 -16.59
C ILE A 516 -4.60 23.43 -17.50
N LEU A 517 -5.57 24.22 -17.03
CA LEU A 517 -6.80 24.50 -17.79
C LEU A 517 -6.54 25.35 -19.03
N ASP A 518 -5.58 26.28 -19.01
CA ASP A 518 -5.18 27.06 -20.18
C ASP A 518 -4.72 26.14 -21.32
N VAL A 519 -3.93 25.10 -21.01
CA VAL A 519 -3.53 24.09 -22.00
C VAL A 519 -4.70 23.21 -22.39
N VAL A 520 -5.37 22.58 -21.42
CA VAL A 520 -6.43 21.59 -21.69
C VAL A 520 -7.59 22.20 -22.49
N TYR A 521 -8.04 23.41 -22.15
CA TYR A 521 -9.16 24.05 -22.85
C TYR A 521 -8.77 24.48 -24.26
N THR A 522 -7.52 24.93 -24.45
CA THR A 522 -7.00 25.26 -25.79
C THR A 522 -6.95 24.00 -26.67
N LEU A 523 -6.50 22.87 -26.11
CA LEU A 523 -6.44 21.59 -26.83
C LEU A 523 -7.83 21.00 -27.10
N ASP A 524 -8.75 21.11 -26.15
CA ASP A 524 -10.15 20.71 -26.32
C ASP A 524 -10.85 21.57 -27.38
N TYR A 525 -10.58 22.89 -27.41
CA TYR A 525 -11.07 23.78 -28.46
C TYR A 525 -10.52 23.40 -29.83
N ALA A 526 -9.22 23.15 -29.97
CA ALA A 526 -8.63 22.71 -31.24
C ALA A 526 -9.27 21.42 -31.77
N GLU A 527 -9.61 20.48 -30.89
CA GLU A 527 -10.32 19.25 -31.25
C GLU A 527 -11.76 19.54 -31.71
N ALA A 528 -12.50 20.35 -30.94
CA ALA A 528 -13.87 20.73 -31.25
C ALA A 528 -13.99 21.51 -32.56
N ASP A 529 -13.08 22.47 -32.81
CA ASP A 529 -13.05 23.28 -34.03
C ASP A 529 -12.94 22.40 -35.29
N VAL A 530 -12.08 21.37 -35.24
CA VAL A 530 -11.99 20.37 -36.31
C VAL A 530 -13.33 19.65 -36.49
N MET A 531 -13.96 19.24 -35.40
CA MET A 531 -15.20 18.46 -35.42
C MET A 531 -16.43 19.25 -35.88
N PHE A 532 -16.47 20.57 -35.71
CA PHE A 532 -17.58 21.39 -36.20
C PHE A 532 -17.72 21.33 -37.72
N THR A 533 -16.62 21.09 -38.43
CA THR A 533 -16.61 20.95 -39.90
C THR A 533 -16.98 19.54 -40.41
N LYS A 534 -17.17 18.56 -39.52
CA LYS A 534 -17.43 17.16 -39.89
C LYS A 534 -18.92 16.86 -40.07
N SER A 535 -19.24 15.75 -40.72
CA SER A 535 -20.63 15.32 -40.96
C SER A 535 -21.33 14.92 -39.66
N THR A 536 -22.67 14.95 -39.65
CA THR A 536 -23.49 14.50 -38.51
C THR A 536 -23.14 13.08 -38.03
N GLU A 537 -22.85 12.16 -38.96
CA GLU A 537 -22.45 10.79 -38.62
C GLU A 537 -21.09 10.74 -37.91
N GLU A 538 -20.12 11.53 -38.37
CA GLU A 538 -18.82 11.63 -37.74
C GLU A 538 -18.92 12.29 -36.36
N LYS A 539 -19.74 13.35 -36.20
CA LYS A 539 -20.03 13.97 -34.90
C LYS A 539 -20.66 12.95 -33.93
N ARG A 540 -21.64 12.15 -34.39
CA ARG A 540 -22.26 11.08 -33.59
C ARG A 540 -21.25 10.00 -33.17
N LYS A 541 -20.28 9.68 -34.03
CA LYS A 541 -19.19 8.74 -33.69
C LYS A 541 -18.21 9.35 -32.68
N TRP A 542 -17.98 10.65 -32.76
CA TRP A 542 -16.94 11.33 -31.97
C TRP A 542 -17.40 11.77 -30.58
N PHE A 543 -18.69 12.07 -30.43
CA PHE A 543 -19.26 12.64 -29.21
C PHE A 543 -20.31 11.74 -28.58
N HIS A 544 -20.38 11.77 -27.25
CA HIS A 544 -21.42 11.18 -26.42
C HIS A 544 -22.12 12.29 -25.61
N LYS A 545 -23.30 11.96 -25.08
CA LYS A 545 -24.04 12.82 -24.17
C LYS A 545 -23.84 12.36 -22.73
N LEU A 546 -23.49 13.31 -21.85
CA LEU A 546 -23.50 13.14 -20.41
C LEU A 546 -24.86 13.59 -19.88
N GLU A 547 -25.47 12.73 -19.06
CA GLU A 547 -26.77 12.93 -18.42
C GLU A 547 -26.60 12.86 -16.91
N GLN A 548 -27.50 13.54 -16.20
CA GLN A 548 -27.63 13.45 -14.76
C GLN A 548 -28.87 12.61 -14.44
N ILE A 549 -28.69 11.48 -13.78
CA ILE A 549 -29.78 10.57 -13.38
C ILE A 549 -29.91 10.65 -11.87
N GLU A 550 -31.13 10.83 -11.35
CA GLU A 550 -31.37 10.81 -9.90
C GLU A 550 -30.88 9.49 -9.29
N ASP A 551 -30.13 9.60 -8.20
CA ASP A 551 -29.64 8.46 -7.43
C ASP A 551 -30.83 7.77 -6.75
N PRO A 552 -31.12 6.50 -7.08
CA PRO A 552 -32.32 5.83 -6.58
C PRO A 552 -32.24 5.45 -5.10
N GLU A 553 -31.07 5.56 -4.48
CA GLU A 553 -30.85 5.18 -3.09
C GLU A 553 -30.55 6.42 -2.24
N GLU A 554 -30.99 6.43 -0.98
CA GLU A 554 -30.57 7.44 -0.02
C GLU A 554 -29.09 7.26 0.36
N ARG A 555 -28.39 8.39 0.56
CA ARG A 555 -27.02 8.47 1.04
C ARG A 555 -27.04 8.68 2.56
N TYR A 556 -26.04 8.16 3.28
CA TYR A 556 -25.98 8.34 4.75
C TYR A 556 -25.90 9.82 5.16
N ASN A 557 -25.43 10.68 4.26
CA ASN A 557 -25.36 12.12 4.39
C ASN A 557 -26.25 12.82 3.34
N GLN A 558 -27.51 12.39 3.20
CA GLN A 558 -28.47 12.91 2.21
C GLN A 558 -28.69 14.43 2.25
N GLY A 559 -28.47 15.07 3.39
CA GLY A 559 -28.76 16.50 3.60
C GLY A 559 -30.18 16.77 4.08
N GLU A 560 -30.65 18.00 3.88
CA GLU A 560 -31.97 18.47 4.33
C GLU A 560 -33.12 17.81 3.54
N GLU A 561 -34.34 17.85 4.09
CA GLU A 561 -35.53 17.27 3.44
C GLU A 561 -35.73 17.82 2.01
N GLY A 562 -36.01 16.93 1.06
CA GLY A 562 -36.15 17.28 -0.35
C GLY A 562 -34.85 17.25 -1.15
N SER A 563 -33.70 17.04 -0.51
CA SER A 563 -32.40 16.87 -1.19
C SER A 563 -32.41 15.63 -2.09
N ARG A 564 -32.03 15.82 -3.36
CA ARG A 564 -31.92 14.78 -4.39
C ARG A 564 -30.57 14.89 -5.09
N HIS A 565 -29.84 13.78 -5.12
CA HIS A 565 -28.50 13.71 -5.67
C HIS A 565 -28.51 12.97 -7.00
N ASN A 566 -27.58 13.31 -7.89
CA ASN A 566 -27.49 12.67 -9.19
C ASN A 566 -26.27 11.74 -9.30
N LEU A 567 -26.35 10.85 -10.28
CA LEU A 567 -25.30 10.00 -10.81
C LEU A 567 -24.98 10.49 -12.23
N ASP A 568 -23.71 10.44 -12.62
CA ASP A 568 -23.33 10.69 -14.01
C ASP A 568 -23.67 9.47 -14.87
N SER A 569 -24.27 9.70 -16.03
CA SER A 569 -24.51 8.65 -17.02
C SER A 569 -24.13 9.11 -18.41
N VAL A 570 -23.60 8.21 -19.22
CA VAL A 570 -23.15 8.54 -20.56
C VAL A 570 -23.79 7.63 -21.59
N ARG A 571 -24.29 8.21 -22.68
CA ARG A 571 -24.87 7.48 -23.80
C ARG A 571 -24.42 8.05 -25.14
N GLU A 572 -24.64 7.27 -26.19
CA GLU A 572 -24.47 7.72 -27.57
C GLU A 572 -25.46 8.86 -27.90
N LEU A 573 -25.07 9.73 -28.84
CA LEU A 573 -25.93 10.82 -29.33
C LEU A 573 -27.00 10.30 -30.29
N THR A 574 -28.16 10.96 -30.28
CA THR A 574 -29.12 10.83 -31.40
C THR A 574 -28.62 11.61 -32.62
N THR A 575 -29.21 11.35 -33.80
CA THR A 575 -28.86 12.08 -35.02
C THR A 575 -29.17 13.58 -34.89
N ASP A 576 -30.34 13.93 -34.36
CA ASP A 576 -30.78 15.32 -34.17
C ASP A 576 -29.88 16.06 -33.18
N GLU A 577 -29.48 15.40 -32.08
CA GLU A 577 -28.52 15.96 -31.13
C GLU A 577 -27.18 16.25 -31.80
N ALA A 578 -26.68 15.35 -32.66
CA ALA A 578 -25.40 15.52 -33.35
C ALA A 578 -25.43 16.61 -34.43
N GLU A 579 -26.57 16.82 -35.11
CA GLU A 579 -26.74 17.85 -36.14
C GLU A 579 -26.64 19.26 -35.54
N GLY A 580 -27.11 19.43 -34.31
CA GLY A 580 -27.08 20.71 -33.59
C GLY A 580 -25.71 21.13 -33.04
N LEU A 581 -24.67 20.28 -33.10
CA LEU A 581 -23.37 20.58 -32.48
C LEU A 581 -22.43 21.34 -33.44
N ASN A 582 -22.51 22.67 -33.46
CA ASN A 582 -21.76 23.51 -34.40
C ASN A 582 -20.84 24.55 -33.75
N SER A 583 -20.89 24.67 -32.43
CA SER A 583 -20.07 25.59 -31.65
C SER A 583 -19.68 24.98 -30.30
N ILE A 584 -18.71 25.61 -29.61
CA ILE A 584 -18.35 25.22 -28.24
C ILE A 584 -19.54 25.37 -27.29
N ASP A 585 -20.32 26.44 -27.45
CA ASP A 585 -21.53 26.68 -26.67
C ASP A 585 -22.55 25.55 -26.82
N ASP A 586 -22.72 25.01 -28.03
CA ASP A 586 -23.59 23.85 -28.26
C ASP A 586 -23.07 22.62 -27.50
N LEU A 587 -21.77 22.36 -27.52
CA LEU A 587 -21.17 21.24 -26.78
C LEU A 587 -21.38 21.38 -25.27
N ILE A 588 -21.23 22.60 -24.73
CA ILE A 588 -21.38 22.89 -23.30
C ILE A 588 -22.84 22.73 -22.87
N CYS A 589 -23.77 23.42 -23.56
CA CYS A 589 -25.19 23.43 -23.20
C CYS A 589 -25.86 22.07 -23.42
N ASN A 590 -25.38 21.26 -24.36
CA ASN A 590 -25.92 19.92 -24.60
C ASN A 590 -25.20 18.82 -23.80
N ASN A 591 -24.34 19.17 -22.85
CA ASN A 591 -23.62 18.26 -21.96
C ASN A 591 -22.78 17.22 -22.72
N ILE A 592 -22.02 17.68 -23.72
CA ILE A 592 -21.28 16.80 -24.61
C ILE A 592 -19.91 16.43 -24.03
N ILE A 593 -19.54 15.17 -24.22
CA ILE A 593 -18.18 14.66 -23.96
C ILE A 593 -17.70 13.86 -25.17
N VAL A 594 -16.40 13.61 -25.27
CA VAL A 594 -15.86 12.75 -26.36
C VAL A 594 -16.19 11.27 -26.12
N SER A 595 -16.48 10.54 -27.20
CA SER A 595 -16.90 9.13 -27.17
C SER A 595 -15.81 8.16 -26.72
N ARG A 596 -14.56 8.63 -26.60
CA ARG A 596 -13.44 7.88 -26.01
C ARG A 596 -13.32 8.03 -24.50
N HIS A 597 -14.08 8.94 -23.87
CA HIS A 597 -14.06 9.11 -22.42
C HIS A 597 -14.50 7.81 -21.76
N GLU A 598 -13.62 7.23 -20.94
CA GLU A 598 -13.89 5.98 -20.23
C GLU A 598 -14.64 6.30 -18.94
N VAL A 599 -15.81 5.69 -18.74
CA VAL A 599 -16.76 6.05 -17.67
C VAL A 599 -17.07 4.88 -16.74
N ASN A 600 -16.97 3.65 -17.24
CA ASN A 600 -17.18 2.46 -16.41
C ASN A 600 -16.15 1.38 -16.77
N GLY A 601 -15.03 1.43 -16.04
CA GLY A 601 -13.83 0.65 -16.37
C GLY A 601 -13.31 1.04 -17.74
N THR A 602 -13.47 0.16 -18.73
CA THR A 602 -13.05 0.43 -20.12
C THR A 602 -14.18 0.84 -21.03
N LYS A 603 -15.42 0.93 -20.52
CA LYS A 603 -16.59 1.31 -21.30
C LYS A 603 -16.68 2.82 -21.45
N THR A 604 -17.24 3.27 -22.56
CA THR A 604 -17.42 4.69 -22.90
C THR A 604 -18.87 5.16 -22.78
N THR A 605 -19.77 4.26 -22.36
CA THR A 605 -21.17 4.52 -22.01
C THR A 605 -21.55 3.77 -20.73
N GLY A 606 -22.64 4.21 -20.10
CA GLY A 606 -23.20 3.68 -18.86
C GLY A 606 -23.19 4.67 -17.70
N SER A 607 -23.81 4.28 -16.59
CA SER A 607 -23.86 5.08 -15.37
C SER A 607 -22.66 4.80 -14.45
N MET A 608 -22.18 5.87 -13.82
CA MET A 608 -21.17 5.87 -12.77
C MET A 608 -21.88 5.84 -11.41
N ALA A 609 -21.53 4.88 -10.56
CA ALA A 609 -22.12 4.76 -9.24
C ALA A 609 -21.65 5.88 -8.32
N ARG A 610 -22.37 6.16 -7.24
CA ARG A 610 -21.86 7.03 -6.17
C ARG A 610 -20.65 6.40 -5.47
N ASN A 611 -19.79 7.24 -4.89
CA ASN A 611 -18.62 6.82 -4.12
C ASN A 611 -17.68 5.89 -4.89
N GLY A 612 -17.57 6.10 -6.20
CA GLY A 612 -16.78 5.25 -7.07
C GLY A 612 -15.36 5.78 -7.28
N TYR A 613 -14.47 4.86 -7.64
CA TYR A 613 -13.05 5.11 -7.90
C TYR A 613 -12.86 5.70 -9.32
N TYR A 614 -13.56 6.80 -9.58
CA TYR A 614 -13.52 7.53 -10.84
C TYR A 614 -12.50 8.66 -10.79
N VAL A 615 -12.07 9.07 -11.98
CA VAL A 615 -11.01 10.06 -12.17
C VAL A 615 -11.46 10.93 -13.34
N VAL A 616 -11.07 12.20 -13.35
CA VAL A 616 -11.33 13.09 -14.48
C VAL A 616 -10.13 13.01 -15.42
N PRO A 617 -10.24 12.45 -16.64
CA PRO A 617 -9.10 12.37 -17.56
C PRO A 617 -8.63 13.77 -17.98
N LEU A 618 -7.33 13.96 -18.19
CA LEU A 618 -6.79 15.25 -18.68
C LEU A 618 -7.15 15.53 -20.14
N PHE A 619 -7.18 14.49 -21.00
CA PHE A 619 -7.15 14.66 -22.45
C PHE A 619 -8.39 14.14 -23.20
N SER A 620 -9.26 13.40 -22.51
CA SER A 620 -10.62 13.12 -22.98
C SER A 620 -11.50 14.32 -22.68
N ALA A 621 -11.78 15.13 -23.70
CA ALA A 621 -12.51 16.39 -23.54
C ALA A 621 -13.90 16.19 -22.92
N ASN A 622 -14.20 16.99 -21.89
CA ASN A 622 -15.50 17.03 -21.23
C ASN A 622 -16.00 18.48 -21.28
N TYR A 623 -16.90 18.76 -22.22
CA TYR A 623 -17.46 20.09 -22.43
C TYR A 623 -18.65 20.38 -21.51
N ALA A 624 -19.23 19.36 -20.87
CA ALA A 624 -20.47 19.49 -20.11
C ALA A 624 -20.38 20.51 -18.97
N GLY A 625 -21.38 21.39 -18.88
CA GLY A 625 -21.55 22.38 -17.82
C GLY A 625 -22.78 22.07 -16.96
N VAL A 626 -22.79 20.91 -16.30
CA VAL A 626 -23.96 20.46 -15.53
C VAL A 626 -24.02 21.11 -14.14
N GLN A 627 -25.21 21.25 -13.59
CA GLN A 627 -25.44 21.52 -12.18
C GLN A 627 -26.74 20.85 -11.74
N ASN A 628 -26.85 20.53 -10.45
CA ASN A 628 -28.09 20.04 -9.85
C ASN A 628 -28.69 21.09 -8.91
N SER A 629 -29.98 21.41 -9.09
CA SER A 629 -30.73 22.37 -8.26
C SER A 629 -31.19 21.80 -6.91
N TYR A 630 -31.14 20.47 -6.74
CA TYR A 630 -31.69 19.77 -5.57
C TYR A 630 -30.61 19.05 -4.74
N GLY A 631 -29.34 19.17 -5.09
CA GLY A 631 -28.25 18.50 -4.39
C GLY A 631 -26.97 18.51 -5.21
N VAL A 632 -26.21 17.41 -5.16
CA VAL A 632 -24.95 17.27 -5.90
C VAL A 632 -25.18 16.68 -7.29
N SER A 633 -24.39 17.13 -8.26
CA SER A 633 -24.14 16.41 -9.50
C SER A 633 -23.33 15.14 -9.24
N GLY A 634 -23.20 14.28 -10.25
CA GLY A 634 -22.49 13.02 -10.11
C GLY A 634 -20.99 13.18 -9.80
N ASP A 635 -20.41 12.11 -9.28
CA ASP A 635 -19.02 11.99 -8.83
C ASP A 635 -17.96 12.48 -9.84
N LEU A 636 -18.14 12.25 -11.15
CA LEU A 636 -17.21 12.73 -12.19
C LEU A 636 -17.31 14.24 -12.34
N MET A 637 -18.53 14.77 -12.42
CA MET A 637 -18.75 16.19 -12.66
C MET A 637 -18.38 17.03 -11.46
N ILE A 638 -18.68 16.60 -10.24
CA ILE A 638 -18.21 17.26 -9.01
C ILE A 638 -16.69 17.45 -9.02
N ARG A 639 -15.92 16.41 -9.34
CA ARG A 639 -14.45 16.50 -9.40
C ARG A 639 -13.97 17.46 -10.49
N ARG A 640 -14.54 17.34 -11.70
CA ARG A 640 -14.16 18.20 -12.84
C ARG A 640 -14.40 19.66 -12.49
N GLN A 641 -15.56 19.96 -11.94
CA GLN A 641 -15.98 21.31 -11.56
C GLN A 641 -15.19 21.87 -10.38
N ALA A 642 -14.85 21.03 -9.39
CA ALA A 642 -13.98 21.44 -8.29
C ALA A 642 -12.61 21.93 -8.78
N PHE A 643 -12.01 21.26 -9.78
CA PHE A 643 -10.76 21.73 -10.40
C PHE A 643 -10.93 22.99 -11.25
N GLU A 644 -12.06 23.12 -11.96
CA GLU A 644 -12.39 24.34 -12.72
C GLU A 644 -12.56 25.56 -11.77
N LEU A 645 -13.20 25.37 -10.62
CA LEU A 645 -13.36 26.40 -9.59
C LEU A 645 -12.05 26.69 -8.84
N LEU A 646 -11.19 25.68 -8.63
CA LEU A 646 -9.85 25.88 -8.09
C LEU A 646 -9.02 26.83 -8.96
N ALA A 647 -9.06 26.65 -10.28
CA ALA A 647 -8.31 27.51 -11.20
C ALA A 647 -8.82 28.95 -11.21
N GLU A 648 -10.14 29.15 -11.15
CA GLU A 648 -10.72 30.49 -11.26
C GLU A 648 -10.72 31.25 -9.93
N TYR A 649 -11.20 30.62 -8.87
CA TYR A 649 -11.45 31.27 -7.59
C TYR A 649 -10.45 30.88 -6.50
N GLY A 650 -9.63 29.85 -6.71
CA GLY A 650 -8.67 29.37 -5.72
C GLY A 650 -9.24 28.29 -4.79
N TYR A 651 -8.43 27.88 -3.81
CA TYR A 651 -8.73 26.72 -2.97
C TYR A 651 -9.88 27.02 -1.99
N TYR A 652 -9.79 28.10 -1.22
CA TYR A 652 -10.75 28.46 -0.17
C TYR A 652 -11.93 29.31 -0.65
N ASN A 653 -11.84 29.93 -1.84
CA ASN A 653 -12.96 30.68 -2.41
C ASN A 653 -13.68 29.94 -3.54
N GLY A 654 -13.06 28.91 -4.13
CA GLY A 654 -13.64 28.11 -5.22
C GLY A 654 -13.88 26.66 -4.82
N MET A 655 -12.79 25.91 -4.67
CA MET A 655 -12.85 24.46 -4.49
C MET A 655 -13.51 24.04 -3.17
N VAL A 656 -13.01 24.52 -2.03
CA VAL A 656 -13.48 24.15 -0.69
C VAL A 656 -14.95 24.50 -0.48
N PRO A 657 -15.46 25.71 -0.81
CA PRO A 657 -16.88 26.00 -0.67
C PRO A 657 -17.76 25.07 -1.53
N TYR A 658 -17.26 24.64 -2.70
CA TYR A 658 -18.00 23.75 -3.60
C TYR A 658 -18.06 22.29 -3.14
N ILE A 659 -17.06 21.82 -2.40
CA ILE A 659 -16.97 20.41 -1.97
C ILE A 659 -17.13 20.23 -0.46
N SER A 660 -17.54 21.26 0.27
CA SER A 660 -17.78 21.18 1.72
C SER A 660 -19.17 21.66 2.10
N ASN A 661 -19.51 21.48 3.37
CA ASN A 661 -20.74 22.01 3.96
C ASN A 661 -20.63 23.48 4.42
N GLN A 662 -19.65 24.25 3.91
CA GLN A 662 -19.42 25.64 4.31
C GLN A 662 -20.68 26.53 4.25
N TYR A 663 -21.55 26.31 3.25
CA TYR A 663 -22.79 27.08 3.09
C TYR A 663 -24.04 26.36 3.61
N LYS A 664 -23.90 25.25 4.35
CA LYS A 664 -25.03 24.45 4.83
C LYS A 664 -25.95 25.24 5.75
N GLU A 665 -25.41 25.91 6.76
CA GLU A 665 -26.20 26.70 7.70
C GLU A 665 -26.86 27.90 7.01
N SER A 666 -26.18 28.53 6.05
CA SER A 666 -26.77 29.61 5.23
C SER A 666 -27.94 29.10 4.40
N ALA A 667 -27.79 27.97 3.70
CA ALA A 667 -28.86 27.35 2.92
C ALA A 667 -30.08 27.06 3.79
N LYS A 668 -29.85 26.46 4.96
CA LYS A 668 -30.90 26.17 5.94
C LYS A 668 -31.63 27.42 6.43
N SER A 669 -30.88 28.48 6.77
CA SER A 669 -31.47 29.76 7.21
C SER A 669 -32.29 30.45 6.13
N GLU A 670 -31.91 30.27 4.86
CA GLU A 670 -32.58 30.81 3.68
C GLU A 670 -33.70 29.88 3.17
N GLN A 671 -33.98 28.76 3.88
CA GLN A 671 -34.94 27.72 3.46
C GLN A 671 -34.66 27.16 2.05
N ALA A 672 -33.37 27.09 1.71
CA ALA A 672 -32.86 26.54 0.47
C ALA A 672 -32.20 25.17 0.70
N ILE A 673 -32.18 24.34 -0.35
CA ILE A 673 -31.41 23.09 -0.35
C ILE A 673 -29.95 23.42 -0.67
N LEU A 674 -29.01 22.77 0.02
CA LEU A 674 -27.59 22.86 -0.29
C LEU A 674 -27.27 22.12 -1.60
N SER A 675 -27.54 22.77 -2.73
CA SER A 675 -27.38 22.24 -4.07
C SER A 675 -26.19 22.83 -4.82
N ASP A 676 -25.81 22.26 -5.98
CA ASP A 676 -24.81 22.89 -6.86
C ASP A 676 -25.22 24.32 -7.20
N GLU A 677 -26.48 24.53 -7.59
CA GLU A 677 -26.99 25.85 -7.95
C GLU A 677 -26.84 26.86 -6.80
N TYR A 678 -27.21 26.46 -5.58
CA TYR A 678 -27.09 27.34 -4.41
C TYR A 678 -25.64 27.73 -4.13
N ILE A 679 -24.73 26.76 -4.13
CA ILE A 679 -23.33 26.99 -3.82
C ILE A 679 -22.64 27.79 -4.93
N LEU A 680 -22.87 27.42 -6.20
CA LEU A 680 -22.29 28.13 -7.35
C LEU A 680 -22.75 29.59 -7.39
N LYS A 681 -24.01 29.88 -7.05
CA LYS A 681 -24.49 31.27 -6.92
C LYS A 681 -23.71 32.08 -5.88
N LYS A 682 -23.35 31.45 -4.74
CA LYS A 682 -22.53 32.10 -3.71
C LYS A 682 -21.08 32.29 -4.17
N ILE A 683 -20.49 31.31 -4.85
CA ILE A 683 -19.12 31.39 -5.38
C ILE A 683 -19.01 32.43 -6.49
N PHE A 684 -19.92 32.42 -7.47
CA PHE A 684 -19.88 33.31 -8.63
C PHE A 684 -20.21 34.76 -8.30
N GLY A 685 -20.89 35.03 -7.18
CA GLY A 685 -21.23 36.39 -6.76
C GLY A 685 -22.05 37.17 -7.81
N GLY A 686 -22.79 36.47 -8.68
CA GLY A 686 -23.55 37.07 -9.79
C GLY A 686 -22.78 37.22 -11.12
N THR A 687 -21.51 36.83 -11.18
CA THR A 687 -20.71 36.88 -12.43
C THR A 687 -21.23 35.91 -13.49
N TYR A 688 -21.71 34.73 -13.05
CA TYR A 688 -22.29 33.70 -13.90
C TYR A 688 -23.59 33.22 -13.26
N GLU A 689 -24.60 32.94 -14.08
CA GLU A 689 -25.88 32.41 -13.62
C GLU A 689 -25.81 30.88 -13.44
N THR A 690 -25.19 30.18 -14.39
CA THR A 690 -25.07 28.72 -14.37
C THR A 690 -23.63 28.25 -14.57
N MET A 691 -23.39 26.97 -14.28
CA MET A 691 -22.11 26.32 -14.57
C MET A 691 -21.82 26.27 -16.07
N ALA A 692 -22.85 26.21 -16.91
CA ALA A 692 -22.70 26.31 -18.35
C ALA A 692 -22.19 27.69 -18.77
N ASP A 693 -22.71 28.78 -18.19
CA ASP A 693 -22.26 30.16 -18.49
C ASP A 693 -20.82 30.38 -18.04
N PHE A 694 -20.48 29.90 -16.84
CA PHE A 694 -19.10 29.88 -16.36
C PHE A 694 -18.19 29.16 -17.37
N LYS A 695 -18.56 27.94 -17.78
CA LYS A 695 -17.73 27.12 -18.67
C LYS A 695 -17.57 27.74 -20.06
N LYS A 696 -18.62 28.38 -20.60
CA LYS A 696 -18.54 29.17 -21.85
C LYS A 696 -17.53 30.29 -21.72
N ALA A 697 -17.62 31.10 -20.66
CA ALA A 697 -16.66 32.18 -20.41
C ALA A 697 -15.24 31.64 -20.22
N MET A 698 -15.08 30.47 -19.58
CA MET A 698 -13.77 29.83 -19.44
C MET A 698 -13.16 29.47 -20.79
N PHE A 699 -13.92 28.86 -21.71
CA PHE A 699 -13.45 28.56 -23.07
C PHE A 699 -13.18 29.84 -23.86
N GLN A 700 -14.11 30.79 -23.87
CA GLN A 700 -14.01 32.02 -24.64
C GLN A 700 -12.72 32.80 -24.31
N ARG A 701 -12.36 32.93 -23.03
CA ARG A 701 -11.11 33.59 -22.62
C ARG A 701 -9.84 32.92 -23.15
N ARG A 702 -9.86 31.61 -23.40
CA ARG A 702 -8.71 30.90 -24.01
C ARG A 702 -8.75 30.98 -25.53
N ILE A 703 -9.94 30.92 -26.12
CA ILE A 703 -10.15 31.10 -27.57
C ILE A 703 -9.64 32.48 -28.01
N GLU A 704 -9.92 33.55 -27.26
CA GLU A 704 -9.44 34.90 -27.55
C GLU A 704 -7.91 35.03 -27.50
N ARG A 705 -7.22 34.12 -26.81
CA ARG A 705 -5.78 34.16 -26.58
C ARG A 705 -5.00 33.13 -27.39
N VAL A 706 -5.63 32.37 -28.28
CA VAL A 706 -4.93 31.37 -29.09
C VAL A 706 -3.84 31.98 -29.99
N GLY A 707 -3.99 33.26 -30.37
CA GLY A 707 -2.97 34.02 -31.10
C GLY A 707 -1.73 34.38 -30.27
N GLU A 708 -1.80 34.25 -28.94
CA GLU A 708 -0.70 34.55 -28.01
C GLU A 708 0.09 33.29 -27.63
N LEU A 709 -0.26 32.09 -28.12
CA LEU A 709 0.42 30.85 -27.71
C LEU A 709 1.93 30.92 -27.98
N LYS A 710 2.73 30.66 -26.94
CA LYS A 710 4.18 30.53 -27.05
C LYS A 710 4.51 29.29 -27.91
N PRO A 711 5.52 29.36 -28.79
CA PRO A 711 5.99 28.18 -29.50
C PRO A 711 6.42 27.07 -28.54
N VAL A 712 6.07 25.82 -28.87
CA VAL A 712 6.44 24.63 -28.08
C VAL A 712 6.96 23.52 -28.98
N THR A 713 8.04 22.86 -28.58
CA THR A 713 8.62 21.74 -29.32
C THR A 713 8.23 20.41 -28.68
N ILE A 714 7.71 19.49 -29.49
CA ILE A 714 7.23 18.17 -29.08
C ILE A 714 7.93 17.06 -29.86
N THR A 715 7.89 15.83 -29.33
CA THR A 715 8.27 14.63 -30.09
C THR A 715 7.00 13.97 -30.63
N TRP A 716 6.69 14.21 -31.91
CA TRP A 716 5.50 13.68 -32.55
C TRP A 716 5.86 12.64 -33.62
N LYS A 717 5.35 11.41 -33.50
CA LYS A 717 5.62 10.30 -34.44
C LYS A 717 7.12 10.06 -34.71
N ASN A 718 7.93 10.14 -33.65
CA ASN A 718 9.41 10.05 -33.69
C ASN A 718 10.10 11.19 -34.45
N GLN A 719 9.45 12.34 -34.62
CA GLN A 719 10.01 13.54 -35.21
C GLN A 719 9.92 14.70 -34.21
N SER A 720 10.92 15.56 -34.21
CA SER A 720 10.85 16.83 -33.48
C SER A 720 10.01 17.80 -34.29
N VAL A 721 8.91 18.26 -33.70
CA VAL A 721 7.98 19.20 -34.32
C VAL A 721 7.84 20.41 -33.41
N THR A 722 8.02 21.60 -33.96
CA THR A 722 7.74 22.86 -33.25
C THR A 722 6.36 23.34 -33.68
N VAL A 723 5.49 23.54 -32.71
CA VAL A 723 4.15 24.11 -32.88
C VAL A 723 4.26 25.58 -32.54
N SER A 724 4.27 26.43 -33.55
CA SER A 724 4.62 27.85 -33.44
C SER A 724 3.41 28.74 -33.15
N ASN A 725 2.20 28.27 -33.48
CA ASN A 725 0.95 28.99 -33.32
C ASN A 725 -0.26 28.02 -33.31
N PHE A 726 -1.46 28.57 -33.11
CA PHE A 726 -2.69 27.78 -33.05
C PHE A 726 -3.08 27.09 -34.36
N GLU A 727 -2.78 27.66 -35.53
CA GLU A 727 -3.14 27.01 -36.80
C GLU A 727 -2.30 25.74 -37.03
N GLU A 728 -1.01 25.77 -36.69
CA GLU A 728 -0.15 24.57 -36.72
C GLU A 728 -0.65 23.50 -35.74
N LEU A 729 -1.05 23.92 -34.53
CA LEU A 729 -1.70 23.03 -33.56
C LEU A 729 -2.97 22.40 -34.14
N ARG A 730 -3.83 23.21 -34.76
CA ARG A 730 -5.08 22.76 -35.36
C ARG A 730 -4.86 21.78 -36.51
N LEU A 731 -3.84 21.99 -37.34
CA LEU A 731 -3.49 21.08 -38.42
C LEU A 731 -3.04 19.71 -37.90
N LEU A 732 -2.19 19.68 -36.87
CA LEU A 732 -1.81 18.42 -36.20
C LEU A 732 -3.02 17.73 -35.56
N MET A 733 -3.89 18.50 -34.90
CA MET A 733 -5.11 17.99 -34.30
C MET A 733 -6.04 17.39 -35.37
N ARG A 734 -6.19 18.05 -36.52
CA ARG A 734 -6.97 17.55 -37.65
C ARG A 734 -6.46 16.20 -38.13
N GLU A 735 -5.15 16.06 -38.32
CA GLU A 735 -4.54 14.78 -38.72
C GLU A 735 -4.82 13.67 -37.70
N ALA A 736 -4.71 13.99 -36.40
CA ALA A 736 -4.98 13.05 -35.32
C ALA A 736 -6.47 12.64 -35.28
N VAL A 737 -7.39 13.61 -35.38
CA VAL A 737 -8.84 13.38 -35.42
C VAL A 737 -9.22 12.51 -36.61
N GLU A 738 -8.68 12.78 -37.80
CA GLU A 738 -8.95 12.00 -39.01
C GLU A 738 -8.44 10.58 -38.90
N SER A 739 -7.26 10.38 -38.31
CA SER A 739 -6.74 9.05 -38.01
C SER A 739 -7.67 8.29 -37.05
N ASP A 740 -8.10 8.92 -35.96
CA ASP A 740 -8.94 8.28 -34.96
C ASP A 740 -10.37 8.01 -35.47
N LEU A 741 -10.95 8.90 -36.29
CA LEU A 741 -12.24 8.67 -36.96
C LEU A 741 -12.22 7.39 -37.83
N ILE A 742 -11.06 7.02 -38.38
CA ILE A 742 -10.88 5.79 -39.16
C ILE A 742 -10.63 4.59 -38.23
N ASN A 743 -9.73 4.76 -37.26
CA ASN A 743 -9.13 3.64 -36.54
C ASN A 743 -9.86 3.29 -35.23
N VAL A 744 -10.46 4.26 -34.55
CA VAL A 744 -11.21 4.07 -33.31
C VAL A 744 -12.65 3.68 -33.63
N ASN A 745 -13.08 2.55 -33.08
CA ASN A 745 -14.40 1.97 -33.33
C ASN A 745 -14.94 1.36 -32.03
N ALA A 746 -16.22 1.63 -31.75
CA ALA A 746 -16.94 1.02 -30.65
C ALA A 746 -17.05 -0.50 -30.85
N LEU A 747 -16.80 -1.27 -29.79
CA LEU A 747 -16.96 -2.72 -29.75
C LEU A 747 -18.32 -3.08 -29.13
N PRO A 748 -18.88 -4.27 -29.43
CA PRO A 748 -20.12 -4.74 -28.82
C PRO A 748 -20.11 -4.82 -27.28
N SER A 749 -18.94 -4.71 -26.64
CA SER A 749 -18.81 -4.66 -25.18
C SER A 749 -19.08 -3.28 -24.57
N GLY A 750 -19.29 -2.24 -25.39
CA GLY A 750 -19.41 -0.84 -24.96
C GLY A 750 -18.08 -0.13 -24.73
N SER A 751 -16.96 -0.73 -25.17
CA SER A 751 -15.61 -0.15 -25.11
C SER A 751 -15.09 0.12 -26.52
N ASN A 752 -14.12 1.00 -26.67
CA ASN A 752 -13.42 1.17 -27.94
C ASN A 752 -12.35 0.09 -28.18
N ASN A 753 -12.05 -0.17 -29.45
CA ASN A 753 -10.96 -1.07 -29.84
C ASN A 753 -9.56 -0.53 -29.49
N ILE A 754 -9.43 0.78 -29.32
CA ILE A 754 -8.25 1.52 -28.87
C ILE A 754 -8.65 2.25 -27.59
N ARG A 755 -7.83 2.13 -26.54
CA ARG A 755 -8.03 2.82 -25.25
C ARG A 755 -7.81 4.31 -25.43
N ALA A 756 -8.46 5.14 -24.62
CA ALA A 756 -8.44 6.60 -24.76
C ALA A 756 -7.01 7.17 -24.86
N HIS A 757 -6.15 6.84 -23.89
CA HIS A 757 -4.74 7.28 -23.82
C HIS A 757 -3.86 6.81 -25.00
N ALA A 758 -4.32 5.85 -25.79
CA ALA A 758 -3.59 5.30 -26.94
C ALA A 758 -4.12 5.81 -28.28
N THR A 759 -5.17 6.63 -28.29
CA THR A 759 -5.65 7.32 -29.50
C THR A 759 -4.60 8.33 -29.99
N GLU A 760 -4.63 8.69 -31.27
CA GLU A 760 -3.69 9.69 -31.81
C GLU A 760 -3.97 11.07 -31.22
N VAL A 761 -5.24 11.45 -31.04
CA VAL A 761 -5.62 12.73 -30.41
C VAL A 761 -5.07 12.82 -28.99
N GLU A 762 -5.26 11.80 -28.15
CA GLU A 762 -4.73 11.86 -26.78
C GLU A 762 -3.21 11.82 -26.73
N ARG A 763 -2.55 11.10 -27.63
CA ARG A 763 -1.07 11.13 -27.68
C ARG A 763 -0.55 12.50 -28.08
N LEU A 764 -1.20 13.17 -29.02
CA LEU A 764 -0.84 14.55 -29.40
C LEU A 764 -1.02 15.49 -28.21
N LYS A 765 -2.17 15.41 -27.52
CA LYS A 765 -2.45 16.22 -26.33
C LYS A 765 -1.44 15.95 -25.20
N GLN A 766 -1.07 14.69 -24.96
CA GLN A 766 -0.06 14.30 -23.98
C GLN A 766 1.29 14.96 -24.28
N GLU A 767 1.77 14.90 -25.52
CA GLU A 767 3.08 15.46 -25.90
C GLU A 767 3.11 16.98 -25.78
N ILE A 768 2.05 17.67 -26.23
CA ILE A 768 1.95 19.14 -26.11
C ILE A 768 1.86 19.56 -24.65
N PHE A 769 1.02 18.88 -23.87
CA PHE A 769 0.85 19.20 -22.46
C PHE A 769 2.15 19.01 -21.67
N LYS A 770 2.85 17.89 -21.86
CA LYS A 770 4.15 17.63 -21.22
C LYS A 770 5.17 18.71 -21.59
N ALA A 771 5.23 19.09 -22.86
CA ALA A 771 6.18 20.10 -23.31
C ALA A 771 5.88 21.47 -22.68
N TYR A 772 4.62 21.91 -22.62
CA TYR A 772 4.28 23.15 -21.91
C TYR A 772 4.52 23.07 -20.41
N LEU A 773 4.18 21.95 -19.76
CA LEU A 773 4.43 21.75 -18.33
C LEU A 773 5.91 21.97 -17.99
N LEU A 774 6.81 21.41 -18.80
CA LEU A 774 8.26 21.58 -18.62
C LEU A 774 8.74 22.98 -19.01
N GLN A 775 8.32 23.50 -20.16
CA GLN A 775 8.72 24.83 -20.66
C GLN A 775 8.32 25.95 -19.69
N THR A 776 7.19 25.81 -19.01
CA THR A 776 6.64 26.80 -18.07
C THR A 776 7.04 26.56 -16.62
N GLN A 777 7.97 25.62 -16.37
CA GLN A 777 8.46 25.26 -15.03
C GLN A 777 7.31 24.91 -14.06
N ASP A 778 6.48 23.94 -14.45
CA ASP A 778 5.25 23.56 -13.74
C ASP A 778 4.24 24.71 -13.67
N PHE A 779 3.97 25.34 -14.82
CA PHE A 779 3.03 26.45 -14.94
C PHE A 779 3.27 27.57 -13.92
N LYS A 780 4.55 27.85 -13.60
CA LYS A 780 4.94 29.12 -12.97
C LYS A 780 4.86 30.26 -13.97
N GLU A 781 5.05 29.94 -15.24
CA GLU A 781 4.91 30.87 -16.36
C GLU A 781 3.66 30.54 -17.19
N SER A 782 3.11 31.56 -17.86
CA SER A 782 1.99 31.35 -18.78
C SER A 782 2.45 30.72 -20.09
N ILE A 783 1.58 29.91 -20.71
CA ILE A 783 1.75 29.39 -22.08
C ILE A 783 1.48 30.46 -23.16
N TYR A 784 0.95 31.62 -22.77
CA TYR A 784 0.70 32.75 -23.64
C TYR A 784 1.83 33.79 -23.52
N GLY A 785 2.25 34.40 -24.62
CA GLY A 785 3.19 35.50 -24.67
C GLY A 785 2.55 36.82 -24.20
N SER A 786 3.37 37.74 -23.67
CA SER A 786 2.96 39.13 -23.52
C SER A 786 2.75 39.69 -24.92
N GLY A 787 1.51 39.98 -25.33
CA GLY A 787 1.14 40.30 -26.71
C GLY A 787 1.84 41.52 -27.34
N SER A 788 3.11 41.39 -27.72
CA SER A 788 3.76 42.20 -28.73
C SER A 788 3.70 41.44 -30.05
N THR A 789 2.85 41.93 -30.95
CA THR A 789 2.83 41.55 -32.37
C THR A 789 4.25 41.48 -32.96
N PRO A 790 4.56 40.54 -33.88
CA PRO A 790 5.80 40.62 -34.65
C PRO A 790 5.71 41.85 -35.56
N ASP A 791 6.51 42.87 -35.27
CA ASP A 791 6.73 44.02 -36.17
C ASP A 791 7.54 43.53 -37.39
N PRO A 792 7.30 44.05 -38.62
CA PRO A 792 8.08 43.66 -39.80
C PRO A 792 9.54 44.06 -39.66
N GLU A 793 10.42 43.36 -40.38
CA GLU A 793 11.90 43.51 -40.36
C GLU A 793 12.41 44.96 -40.22
N PRO A 794 13.43 45.20 -39.36
CA PRO A 794 13.99 46.53 -39.19
C PRO A 794 14.80 46.94 -40.42
N THR A 795 14.53 48.15 -40.91
CA THR A 795 15.47 48.90 -41.74
C THR A 795 16.67 49.33 -40.89
N PRO A 796 17.89 49.39 -41.45
CA PRO A 796 19.09 49.75 -40.69
C PRO A 796 19.12 51.26 -40.43
N ASP A 797 19.14 51.67 -39.16
CA ASP A 797 19.38 53.04 -38.72
C ASP A 797 20.65 53.12 -37.84
N PRO A 798 21.23 54.30 -37.56
CA PRO A 798 22.65 54.57 -37.65
C PRO A 798 23.33 54.42 -36.29
N GLY A 799 24.67 54.44 -36.31
CA GLY A 799 25.53 54.14 -35.18
C GLY A 799 25.33 54.98 -33.90
N PRO A 800 25.95 54.53 -32.79
CA PRO A 800 25.60 54.92 -31.43
C PRO A 800 26.15 56.30 -31.03
N THR A 801 25.34 57.06 -30.31
CA THR A 801 25.79 58.19 -29.48
C THR A 801 26.12 57.72 -28.05
N PRO A 802 27.10 58.34 -27.36
CA PRO A 802 27.61 57.86 -26.08
C PRO A 802 26.63 58.05 -24.92
N ASP A 803 26.70 57.08 -24.00
CA ASP A 803 25.94 56.90 -22.77
C ASP A 803 26.19 58.04 -21.73
N PRO A 804 25.17 58.59 -21.06
CA PRO A 804 25.37 59.43 -19.89
C PRO A 804 25.65 58.58 -18.64
N GLU A 805 26.61 59.05 -17.83
CA GLU A 805 27.06 58.41 -16.59
C GLU A 805 25.92 58.18 -15.56
N PRO A 806 26.00 57.10 -14.76
CA PRO A 806 24.98 56.76 -13.78
C PRO A 806 24.98 57.75 -12.59
N THR A 807 23.79 58.22 -12.24
CA THR A 807 23.53 58.99 -11.01
C THR A 807 23.63 58.10 -9.76
N PRO A 808 24.18 58.59 -8.63
CA PRO A 808 24.31 57.81 -7.40
C PRO A 808 22.97 57.44 -6.74
N ASP A 809 22.96 56.24 -6.16
CA ASP A 809 21.89 55.65 -5.36
C ASP A 809 21.51 56.54 -4.15
N PRO A 810 20.21 56.77 -3.85
CA PRO A 810 19.80 57.49 -2.65
C PRO A 810 20.08 56.67 -1.38
N GLU A 811 20.56 57.37 -0.34
CA GLU A 811 20.82 56.81 0.99
C GLU A 811 19.55 56.23 1.64
N PRO A 812 19.68 55.17 2.46
CA PRO A 812 18.55 54.56 3.16
C PRO A 812 17.96 55.50 4.20
N THR A 813 16.65 55.68 4.15
CA THR A 813 15.86 56.38 5.18
C THR A 813 15.88 55.59 6.50
N PRO A 814 16.05 56.25 7.66
CA PRO A 814 16.08 55.58 8.96
C PRO A 814 14.72 54.99 9.36
N ASP A 815 14.80 53.84 10.03
CA ASP A 815 13.70 53.07 10.61
C ASP A 815 12.84 53.92 11.57
N PRO A 816 11.50 53.85 11.52
CA PRO A 816 10.65 54.52 12.50
C PRO A 816 10.82 53.89 13.90
N GLU A 817 10.92 54.74 14.92
CA GLU A 817 10.97 54.34 16.33
C GLU A 817 9.71 53.55 16.75
N PRO A 818 9.86 52.54 17.62
CA PRO A 818 8.74 51.75 18.12
C PRO A 818 7.80 52.60 18.98
N THR A 819 6.51 52.55 18.67
CA THR A 819 5.43 53.12 19.49
C THR A 819 5.34 52.40 20.85
N PRO A 820 5.11 53.11 21.97
CA PRO A 820 4.99 52.50 23.30
C PRO A 820 3.85 51.49 23.38
N ASP A 821 4.12 50.38 24.06
CA ASP A 821 3.18 49.31 24.41
C ASP A 821 1.97 49.88 25.20
N PRO A 822 0.72 49.55 24.84
CA PRO A 822 -0.44 49.94 25.64
C PRO A 822 -0.45 49.24 27.00
N GLU A 823 -0.78 49.99 28.06
CA GLU A 823 -0.91 49.48 29.43
C GLU A 823 -1.90 48.31 29.52
N PRO A 824 -1.62 47.29 30.35
CA PRO A 824 -2.49 46.14 30.53
C PRO A 824 -3.85 46.56 31.12
N THR A 825 -4.92 46.21 30.41
CA THR A 825 -6.29 46.28 30.94
C THR A 825 -6.46 45.32 32.14
N PRO A 826 -7.17 45.73 33.21
CA PRO A 826 -7.36 44.89 34.40
C PRO A 826 -8.03 43.56 34.07
N GLU A 827 -7.53 42.48 34.70
CA GLU A 827 -8.13 41.15 34.65
C GLU A 827 -9.59 41.17 35.15
N PRO A 828 -10.55 40.52 34.47
CA PRO A 828 -11.90 40.36 34.98
C PRO A 828 -11.90 39.41 36.20
N GLU A 829 -12.67 39.78 37.22
CA GLU A 829 -12.88 38.97 38.43
C GLU A 829 -13.39 37.56 38.09
N PRO A 830 -12.95 36.52 38.83
CA PRO A 830 -13.36 35.15 38.58
C PRO A 830 -14.87 34.96 38.80
N THR A 831 -15.56 34.52 37.75
CA THR A 831 -16.93 34.02 37.84
C THR A 831 -17.00 32.78 38.74
N PRO A 832 -18.01 32.66 39.62
CA PRO A 832 -18.14 31.51 40.53
C PRO A 832 -18.21 30.18 39.80
N GLU A 833 -17.51 29.17 40.33
CA GLU A 833 -17.55 27.79 39.85
C GLU A 833 -18.99 27.25 39.81
N PRO A 834 -19.43 26.63 38.70
CA PRO A 834 -20.70 25.93 38.67
C PRO A 834 -20.66 24.72 39.60
N LYS A 835 -21.70 24.58 40.44
CA LYS A 835 -21.91 23.41 41.30
C LYS A 835 -21.87 22.11 40.49
N PRO A 836 -21.30 21.02 41.04
CA PRO A 836 -21.26 19.72 40.38
C PRO A 836 -22.68 19.23 40.08
N THR A 837 -22.94 18.95 38.81
CA THR A 837 -24.12 18.20 38.37
C THR A 837 -24.04 16.75 38.90
N PRO A 838 -25.16 16.16 39.34
CA PRO A 838 -25.20 14.77 39.79
C PRO A 838 -24.73 13.80 38.69
N ASP A 839 -23.95 12.81 39.12
CA ASP A 839 -23.43 11.71 38.30
C ASP A 839 -24.57 10.98 37.57
N PRO A 840 -24.46 10.68 36.26
CA PRO A 840 -25.40 9.80 35.59
C PRO A 840 -25.31 8.38 36.18
N GLU A 841 -26.44 7.82 36.60
CA GLU A 841 -26.53 6.41 37.02
C GLU A 841 -25.99 5.47 35.94
N PRO A 842 -25.31 4.37 36.33
CA PRO A 842 -24.78 3.38 35.40
C PRO A 842 -25.92 2.66 34.68
N ALA A 843 -25.96 2.79 33.35
CA ALA A 843 -26.84 1.99 32.51
C ALA A 843 -26.49 0.48 32.64
N PRO A 844 -27.50 -0.41 32.72
CA PRO A 844 -27.31 -1.83 33.01
C PRO A 844 -26.68 -2.61 31.84
N ASN A 845 -25.89 -3.62 32.21
CA ASN A 845 -25.21 -4.57 31.31
C ASN A 845 -26.17 -5.22 30.27
N PRO A 846 -25.73 -5.42 29.02
CA PRO A 846 -26.45 -6.24 28.05
C PRO A 846 -26.10 -7.72 28.23
N ILE A 847 -27.10 -8.53 28.57
CA ILE A 847 -27.10 -9.98 28.37
C ILE A 847 -28.29 -10.36 27.48
N ASP A 848 -27.97 -11.25 26.54
CA ASP A 848 -28.81 -12.07 25.65
C ASP A 848 -29.34 -11.50 24.32
N LYS A 849 -28.70 -12.02 23.25
CA LYS A 849 -29.22 -12.14 21.89
C LYS A 849 -30.61 -12.82 21.91
N PRO A 850 -31.47 -12.43 20.96
CA PRO A 850 -31.90 -13.42 19.98
C PRO A 850 -31.96 -12.86 18.55
N GLY A 851 -31.68 -13.73 17.57
CA GLY A 851 -32.26 -13.63 16.22
C GLY A 851 -31.47 -12.84 15.17
N ASP A 852 -30.67 -13.58 14.41
CA ASP A 852 -30.46 -13.47 12.96
C ASP A 852 -31.46 -12.56 12.22
N MET A 853 -31.00 -11.43 11.65
CA MET A 853 -31.60 -10.67 10.52
C MET A 853 -30.54 -9.71 9.92
N GLY A 854 -30.00 -10.11 8.77
CA GLY A 854 -29.29 -9.39 7.70
C GLY A 854 -28.75 -7.97 7.89
N SER A 855 -27.43 -7.83 7.94
CA SER A 855 -26.72 -6.62 7.51
C SER A 855 -26.69 -6.56 5.97
N GLY A 856 -27.50 -5.67 5.38
CA GLY A 856 -27.49 -5.35 3.96
C GLY A 856 -26.25 -4.57 3.57
N LEU A 857 -25.29 -5.25 2.95
CA LEU A 857 -24.30 -4.67 2.04
C LEU A 857 -25.00 -4.47 0.67
N PRO A 858 -24.70 -3.39 -0.09
CA PRO A 858 -25.33 -3.17 -1.38
C PRO A 858 -25.07 -4.33 -2.34
N GLU A 859 -26.16 -4.87 -2.89
CA GLU A 859 -26.14 -5.93 -3.90
C GLU A 859 -25.50 -5.41 -5.19
N LYS A 860 -24.47 -6.12 -5.65
CA LYS A 860 -23.96 -6.02 -7.02
C LYS A 860 -25.07 -6.41 -8.01
N PRO A 861 -25.25 -5.71 -9.15
CA PRO A 861 -26.09 -6.20 -10.23
C PRO A 861 -25.47 -7.46 -10.87
N GLY A 862 -26.09 -8.61 -10.63
CA GLY A 862 -26.16 -9.79 -11.50
C GLY A 862 -24.85 -10.43 -11.97
N ASP A 863 -24.20 -11.22 -11.11
CA ASP A 863 -23.18 -12.19 -11.54
C ASP A 863 -23.85 -13.55 -11.84
N ASP A 864 -24.11 -13.80 -13.12
CA ASP A 864 -24.57 -15.08 -13.63
C ASP A 864 -23.52 -16.17 -13.35
N SER A 865 -23.93 -17.15 -12.55
CA SER A 865 -23.20 -18.35 -12.17
C SER A 865 -22.33 -18.96 -13.30
N GLY A 866 -21.02 -18.65 -13.28
CA GLY A 866 -20.09 -19.12 -14.30
C GLY A 866 -18.66 -19.31 -13.82
N GLU A 867 -18.30 -20.55 -13.48
CA GLU A 867 -16.94 -21.13 -13.45
C GLU A 867 -15.73 -20.17 -13.28
N ARG A 868 -15.12 -20.17 -12.09
CA ARG A 868 -13.77 -19.60 -11.81
C ARG A 868 -12.79 -19.89 -12.96
N ASP A 869 -12.45 -18.84 -13.71
CA ASP A 869 -11.55 -18.88 -14.84
C ASP A 869 -10.10 -18.76 -14.32
N ASP A 870 -9.48 -19.91 -14.06
CA ASP A 870 -8.03 -20.08 -13.88
C ASP A 870 -7.35 -19.81 -15.25
N SER A 871 -7.14 -18.53 -15.56
CA SER A 871 -6.42 -18.08 -16.76
C SER A 871 -5.55 -16.85 -16.54
N GLY A 872 -4.72 -16.89 -15.49
CA GLY A 872 -3.45 -16.15 -15.49
C GLY A 872 -2.44 -16.90 -16.34
N ILE A 873 -2.19 -16.40 -17.56
CA ILE A 873 -0.97 -16.46 -18.39
C ILE A 873 -1.44 -15.95 -19.76
N GLY A 874 -1.13 -14.69 -20.03
CA GLY A 874 -1.53 -14.03 -21.26
C GLY A 874 -0.96 -12.64 -21.41
N ASN A 875 0.30 -12.42 -21.02
CA ASN A 875 1.28 -11.53 -21.65
C ASN A 875 2.45 -11.29 -20.69
N GLU A 876 3.39 -12.23 -20.67
CA GLU A 876 4.79 -11.93 -20.34
C GLU A 876 5.64 -12.47 -21.49
N THR A 877 6.34 -11.56 -22.14
CA THR A 877 7.15 -11.81 -23.32
C THR A 877 8.56 -12.17 -22.86
N THR A 878 8.79 -13.42 -22.47
CA THR A 878 10.09 -14.08 -22.58
C THR A 878 9.87 -15.46 -23.19
N ASN A 879 10.77 -15.89 -24.08
CA ASN A 879 10.70 -17.09 -24.92
C ASN A 879 10.51 -18.41 -24.11
N SER A 880 9.30 -18.65 -23.59
CA SER A 880 8.94 -19.86 -22.86
C SER A 880 8.65 -20.99 -23.85
N ALA A 881 9.46 -22.05 -23.84
CA ALA A 881 9.30 -23.20 -24.73
C ALA A 881 7.96 -23.92 -24.51
N LEU A 882 7.17 -24.17 -25.56
CA LEU A 882 5.84 -24.76 -25.45
C LEU A 882 5.80 -26.12 -24.71
N LEU A 883 5.12 -26.17 -23.56
CA LEU A 883 4.90 -27.39 -22.77
C LEU A 883 3.41 -27.77 -22.68
N LEU A 884 3.05 -28.95 -23.18
CA LEU A 884 1.68 -29.48 -23.20
C LEU A 884 1.58 -30.74 -22.34
N CYS A 885 0.63 -30.75 -21.42
CA CYS A 885 0.32 -31.88 -20.55
C CYS A 885 -1.02 -32.51 -20.93
N LYS A 886 -1.08 -33.84 -21.03
CA LYS A 886 -2.28 -34.66 -21.27
C LYS A 886 -2.44 -35.72 -20.20
N VAL A 887 -3.67 -35.90 -19.72
CA VAL A 887 -4.00 -36.92 -18.72
C VAL A 887 -4.92 -37.99 -19.30
N SER A 888 -4.54 -39.25 -19.13
CA SER A 888 -5.39 -40.42 -19.43
C SER A 888 -5.74 -41.17 -18.15
N SER A 889 -7.02 -41.51 -17.98
CA SER A 889 -7.57 -42.05 -16.74
C SER A 889 -7.84 -43.56 -16.79
N ALA A 890 -7.57 -44.25 -15.68
CA ALA A 890 -8.09 -45.58 -15.35
C ALA A 890 -9.00 -45.50 -14.10
N LYS A 891 -9.48 -46.65 -13.58
CA LYS A 891 -10.40 -46.70 -12.42
C LYS A 891 -9.80 -46.09 -11.15
N THR A 892 -8.52 -46.33 -10.88
CA THR A 892 -7.82 -45.90 -9.64
C THR A 892 -6.43 -45.30 -9.93
N SER A 893 -6.18 -44.90 -11.17
CA SER A 893 -4.93 -44.23 -11.54
C SER A 893 -5.13 -43.27 -12.70
N GLN A 894 -4.22 -42.31 -12.83
CA GLN A 894 -4.15 -41.40 -13.96
C GLN A 894 -2.70 -41.34 -14.47
N THR A 895 -2.54 -41.38 -15.79
CA THR A 895 -1.24 -41.26 -16.46
C THR A 895 -1.13 -39.88 -17.06
N ILE A 896 -0.18 -39.10 -16.57
CA ILE A 896 0.17 -37.76 -17.01
C ILE A 896 1.28 -37.92 -18.07
N ARG A 897 1.10 -37.34 -19.25
CA ARG A 897 2.09 -37.34 -20.34
C ARG A 897 2.32 -35.92 -20.83
N TRP A 898 3.55 -35.57 -21.19
CA TRP A 898 3.89 -34.26 -21.73
C TRP A 898 4.92 -34.38 -22.87
N ASN A 899 5.03 -33.34 -23.70
CA ASN A 899 6.12 -33.25 -24.67
C ASN A 899 7.42 -32.84 -23.98
N LEU A 900 8.54 -33.31 -24.52
CA LEU A 900 9.86 -32.90 -24.05
C LEU A 900 10.18 -31.47 -24.55
N VAL A 901 10.82 -30.70 -23.70
CA VAL A 901 11.46 -29.41 -23.96
C VAL A 901 12.96 -29.67 -24.06
N GLU A 902 13.56 -29.30 -25.19
CA GLU A 902 14.95 -29.65 -25.54
C GLU A 902 15.97 -29.10 -24.53
N SER A 903 15.77 -27.88 -24.03
CA SER A 903 16.65 -27.19 -23.09
C SER A 903 16.44 -27.57 -21.62
N ALA A 904 15.51 -28.47 -21.30
CA ALA A 904 15.17 -28.83 -19.93
C ALA A 904 16.07 -29.93 -19.35
N ASP A 905 16.50 -29.76 -18.09
CA ASP A 905 17.24 -30.76 -17.32
C ASP A 905 16.31 -31.75 -16.60
N GLY A 906 15.05 -31.35 -16.37
CA GLY A 906 14.03 -32.23 -15.84
C GLY A 906 12.65 -31.60 -15.80
N TYR A 907 11.71 -32.34 -15.20
CA TYR A 907 10.32 -31.93 -15.05
C TYR A 907 9.82 -32.16 -13.64
N GLU A 908 8.90 -31.31 -13.21
CA GLU A 908 8.15 -31.49 -11.97
C GLU A 908 6.66 -31.62 -12.30
N VAL A 909 6.03 -32.67 -11.77
CA VAL A 909 4.61 -32.96 -11.95
C VAL A 909 3.88 -32.55 -10.69
N TYR A 910 2.94 -31.63 -10.84
CA TYR A 910 2.08 -31.15 -9.78
C TYR A 910 0.68 -31.72 -9.95
N GLY A 911 -0.01 -32.00 -8.84
CA GLY A 911 -1.40 -32.42 -8.90
C GLY A 911 -2.14 -32.30 -7.59
N ALA A 912 -3.47 -32.31 -7.69
CA ALA A 912 -4.39 -32.24 -6.55
C ALA A 912 -5.76 -32.84 -6.92
N LYS A 913 -6.60 -33.07 -5.92
CA LYS A 913 -8.06 -33.16 -6.13
C LYS A 913 -8.58 -31.83 -6.69
N TYR A 914 -9.69 -31.83 -7.42
CA TYR A 914 -10.22 -30.66 -8.14
C TYR A 914 -10.23 -29.35 -7.31
N ASN A 915 -10.75 -29.40 -6.08
CA ASN A 915 -10.83 -28.24 -5.17
C ASN A 915 -9.61 -28.08 -4.23
N GLY A 916 -8.60 -28.95 -4.33
CA GLY A 916 -7.42 -28.90 -3.48
C GLY A 916 -6.33 -27.95 -4.00
N LYS A 917 -5.43 -27.54 -3.10
CA LYS A 917 -4.16 -26.87 -3.47
C LYS A 917 -3.23 -27.86 -4.18
N TYR A 918 -2.50 -27.40 -5.19
CA TYR A 918 -1.51 -28.21 -5.92
C TYR A 918 -0.37 -28.64 -5.00
N LYS A 919 0.07 -29.90 -5.11
CA LYS A 919 1.29 -30.39 -4.48
C LYS A 919 2.23 -30.95 -5.54
N ARG A 920 3.54 -30.82 -5.33
CA ARG A 920 4.53 -31.48 -6.17
C ARG A 920 4.46 -32.99 -5.89
N LEU A 921 4.05 -33.76 -6.90
CA LEU A 921 3.87 -35.21 -6.78
C LEU A 921 5.11 -35.98 -7.20
N ARG A 922 5.86 -35.46 -8.17
CA ARG A 922 7.05 -36.14 -8.70
C ARG A 922 8.00 -35.16 -9.38
N THR A 923 9.31 -35.39 -9.22
CA THR A 923 10.36 -34.84 -10.09
C THR A 923 10.93 -35.97 -10.94
N VAL A 924 11.16 -35.71 -12.24
CA VAL A 924 11.73 -36.68 -13.18
C VAL A 924 12.79 -36.02 -14.06
N GLY A 925 13.76 -36.80 -14.56
CA GLY A 925 14.84 -36.28 -15.40
C GLY A 925 14.42 -35.99 -16.84
N LYS A 926 15.28 -35.26 -17.58
CA LYS A 926 15.04 -34.73 -18.94
C LYS A 926 14.45 -35.67 -19.99
N LYS A 927 14.74 -36.98 -19.92
CA LYS A 927 14.24 -37.98 -20.89
C LYS A 927 12.84 -38.53 -20.56
N THR A 928 12.26 -38.16 -19.42
CA THR A 928 10.98 -38.71 -18.95
C THR A 928 9.82 -37.78 -19.31
N GLY A 929 8.97 -38.21 -20.26
CA GLY A 929 7.77 -37.48 -20.70
C GLY A 929 6.44 -38.05 -20.18
N LYS A 930 6.47 -38.96 -19.20
CA LYS A 930 5.27 -39.59 -18.64
C LYS A 930 5.44 -40.03 -17.19
N TRP A 931 4.37 -39.96 -16.41
CA TRP A 931 4.28 -40.50 -15.06
C TRP A 931 2.87 -41.00 -14.73
N LYS A 932 2.75 -42.03 -13.89
CA LYS A 932 1.47 -42.64 -13.50
C LYS A 932 1.20 -42.43 -12.01
N HIS A 933 0.16 -41.66 -11.70
CA HIS A 933 -0.37 -41.47 -10.35
C HIS A 933 -1.34 -42.62 -10.01
N THR A 934 -1.02 -43.44 -9.03
CA THR A 934 -1.83 -44.60 -8.61
C THR A 934 -2.56 -44.34 -7.28
N ARG A 935 -3.37 -45.30 -6.81
CA ARG A 935 -4.13 -45.22 -5.55
C ARG A 935 -5.11 -44.04 -5.47
N LEU A 936 -5.68 -43.65 -6.62
CA LEU A 936 -6.69 -42.59 -6.68
C LEU A 936 -8.09 -43.14 -6.40
N LYS A 937 -8.91 -42.33 -5.73
CA LYS A 937 -10.33 -42.63 -5.51
C LYS A 937 -11.07 -42.72 -6.86
N ARG A 938 -11.80 -43.83 -7.06
CA ARG A 938 -12.66 -44.08 -8.24
C ARG A 938 -13.69 -42.97 -8.42
N GLY A 939 -14.01 -42.63 -9.66
CA GLY A 939 -15.00 -41.60 -10.01
C GLY A 939 -14.69 -40.18 -9.51
N SER A 940 -13.47 -39.88 -9.07
CA SER A 940 -13.08 -38.58 -8.52
C SER A 940 -12.31 -37.72 -9.52
N GLN A 941 -12.47 -36.40 -9.43
CA GLN A 941 -11.85 -35.41 -10.31
C GLN A 941 -10.55 -34.86 -9.73
N TYR A 942 -9.53 -34.79 -10.57
CA TYR A 942 -8.19 -34.31 -10.24
C TYR A 942 -7.72 -33.29 -11.26
N LYS A 943 -6.74 -32.48 -10.86
CA LYS A 943 -6.08 -31.49 -11.71
C LYS A 943 -4.57 -31.65 -11.63
N TYR A 944 -3.88 -31.47 -12.76
CA TYR A 944 -2.43 -31.63 -12.89
C TYR A 944 -1.83 -30.53 -13.75
N TYR A 945 -0.58 -30.18 -13.51
CA TYR A 945 0.26 -29.48 -14.49
C TYR A 945 1.70 -29.98 -14.36
N VAL A 946 2.51 -29.71 -15.38
CA VAL A 946 3.93 -30.04 -15.42
C VAL A 946 4.72 -28.77 -15.64
N THR A 947 5.85 -28.63 -14.95
CA THR A 947 6.86 -27.62 -15.25
C THR A 947 8.11 -28.29 -15.81
N ALA A 948 8.74 -27.65 -16.79
CA ALA A 948 10.08 -28.00 -17.27
C ALA A 948 11.07 -27.06 -16.57
N TYR A 949 12.18 -27.58 -16.07
CA TYR A 949 13.21 -26.78 -15.40
C TYR A 949 14.59 -27.02 -16.00
N LYS A 950 15.48 -26.05 -15.82
CA LYS A 950 16.91 -26.12 -16.12
C LYS A 950 17.70 -25.72 -14.87
N ASN A 951 18.82 -26.37 -14.63
CA ASN A 951 19.74 -25.99 -13.56
C ASN A 951 20.69 -24.92 -14.09
N VAL A 952 20.70 -23.75 -13.46
CA VAL A 952 21.59 -22.64 -13.79
C VAL A 952 22.21 -22.16 -12.48
N GLY A 953 23.54 -22.20 -12.37
CA GLY A 953 24.25 -21.78 -11.15
C GLY A 953 23.81 -22.53 -9.88
N GLY A 954 23.49 -23.82 -9.98
CA GLY A 954 23.01 -24.62 -8.84
C GLY A 954 21.52 -24.43 -8.46
N LYS A 955 20.81 -23.46 -9.05
CA LYS A 955 19.38 -23.21 -8.82
C LYS A 955 18.52 -23.76 -9.97
N ARG A 956 17.31 -24.23 -9.65
CA ARG A 956 16.32 -24.69 -10.65
C ARG A 956 15.52 -23.50 -11.18
N VAL A 957 15.71 -23.20 -12.45
CA VAL A 957 14.94 -22.18 -13.18
C VAL A 957 13.83 -22.87 -13.98
N ILE A 958 12.58 -22.42 -13.84
CA ILE A 958 11.46 -22.95 -14.61
C ILE A 958 11.50 -22.37 -16.03
N LEU A 959 11.59 -23.24 -17.04
CA LEU A 959 11.61 -22.86 -18.45
C LEU A 959 10.21 -22.69 -19.04
N SER A 960 9.26 -23.49 -18.57
CA SER A 960 7.87 -23.43 -19.02
C SER A 960 6.95 -24.21 -18.09
N LYS A 961 5.68 -23.80 -18.05
CA LYS A 961 4.59 -24.45 -17.31
C LYS A 961 3.47 -24.84 -18.25
N SER A 962 2.98 -26.07 -18.14
CA SER A 962 1.85 -26.54 -18.95
C SER A 962 0.53 -25.95 -18.48
N LEU A 963 -0.43 -25.77 -19.39
CA LEU A 963 -1.82 -25.53 -19.00
C LEU A 963 -2.35 -26.64 -18.06
N PRO A 964 -3.12 -26.29 -17.01
CA PRO A 964 -3.74 -27.28 -16.13
C PRO A 964 -4.60 -28.28 -16.88
N ALA A 965 -4.38 -29.57 -16.64
CA ALA A 965 -5.17 -30.67 -17.18
C ALA A 965 -6.08 -31.24 -16.08
N TYR A 966 -7.38 -31.21 -16.35
CA TYR A 966 -8.42 -31.70 -15.45
C TYR A 966 -8.92 -33.06 -15.94
N SER A 967 -8.89 -34.08 -15.08
CA SER A 967 -9.33 -35.42 -15.47
C SER A 967 -9.99 -36.16 -14.31
N MET A 968 -11.03 -36.92 -14.62
CA MET A 968 -11.72 -37.78 -13.67
C MET A 968 -11.31 -39.25 -13.85
N THR A 969 -11.09 -39.97 -12.74
CA THR A 969 -10.87 -41.42 -12.79
C THR A 969 -12.12 -42.16 -13.29
N ALA A 970 -11.95 -43.28 -13.99
CA ALA A 970 -13.06 -44.02 -14.58
C ALA A 970 -14.05 -44.56 -13.51
N GLY A 971 -15.31 -44.72 -13.89
CA GLY A 971 -16.36 -45.31 -13.05
C GLY A 971 -17.17 -44.33 -12.20
N GLY A 972 -17.12 -43.03 -12.49
CA GLY A 972 -18.05 -42.01 -12.00
C GLY A 972 -19.12 -41.63 -13.03
N LYS A 973 -20.04 -40.71 -12.67
CA LYS A 973 -21.19 -40.27 -13.49
C LYS A 973 -20.81 -39.62 -14.82
N TYR A 974 -19.66 -38.94 -14.87
CA TYR A 974 -19.19 -38.26 -16.09
C TYR A 974 -17.91 -38.92 -16.63
N GLY A 975 -17.57 -38.66 -17.89
CA GLY A 975 -16.32 -39.11 -18.52
C GLY A 975 -15.34 -37.97 -18.78
N ASN A 976 -14.22 -38.31 -19.42
CA ASN A 976 -13.24 -37.34 -19.93
C ASN A 976 -13.38 -37.14 -21.44
N PRO A 977 -12.86 -36.02 -22.00
CA PRO A 977 -12.70 -35.85 -23.44
C PRO A 977 -11.91 -37.00 -24.09
N LEU A 978 -12.46 -37.59 -25.16
CA LEU A 978 -11.84 -38.71 -25.90
C LEU A 978 -11.32 -38.30 -27.28
N LYS A 979 -11.98 -37.37 -27.97
CA LYS A 979 -11.61 -36.95 -29.33
C LYS A 979 -11.93 -35.47 -29.56
N ILE A 980 -11.03 -34.78 -30.26
CA ILE A 980 -11.22 -33.42 -30.78
C ILE A 980 -11.41 -33.51 -32.29
N ARG A 981 -12.53 -33.01 -32.79
CA ARG A 981 -12.85 -32.90 -34.22
C ARG A 981 -12.69 -31.45 -34.65
N VAL A 982 -12.00 -31.24 -35.76
CA VAL A 982 -11.79 -29.91 -36.37
C VAL A 982 -12.23 -29.96 -37.82
N LYS A 983 -12.84 -28.90 -38.32
CA LYS A 983 -13.30 -28.83 -39.73
C LYS A 983 -12.12 -28.72 -40.71
N ARG A 984 -11.05 -28.03 -40.30
CA ARG A 984 -9.83 -27.82 -41.09
C ARG A 984 -8.61 -28.10 -40.21
N SER A 985 -7.73 -28.99 -40.64
CA SER A 985 -6.45 -29.29 -39.98
C SER A 985 -5.28 -28.48 -40.53
N ASN A 986 -5.49 -27.81 -41.68
CA ASN A 986 -4.57 -26.86 -42.30
C ASN A 986 -5.33 -25.57 -42.58
N VAL A 987 -4.75 -24.43 -42.22
CA VAL A 987 -5.34 -23.10 -42.41
C VAL A 987 -4.31 -22.20 -43.07
N SER A 988 -4.69 -21.55 -44.17
CA SER A 988 -3.91 -20.49 -44.79
C SER A 988 -4.54 -19.15 -44.42
N VAL A 989 -3.75 -18.18 -43.99
CA VAL A 989 -4.21 -16.85 -43.60
C VAL A 989 -3.20 -15.79 -44.07
N LYS A 990 -3.65 -14.61 -44.48
CA LYS A 990 -2.75 -13.50 -44.80
C LYS A 990 -2.39 -12.73 -43.53
N PRO A 991 -1.23 -12.05 -43.44
CA PRO A 991 -0.94 -11.12 -42.36
C PRO A 991 -2.09 -10.13 -42.12
N GLY A 992 -2.39 -9.85 -40.85
CA GLY A 992 -3.51 -9.02 -40.39
C GLY A 992 -4.90 -9.65 -40.53
N LYS A 993 -5.07 -10.73 -41.30
CA LYS A 993 -6.38 -11.37 -41.50
C LYS A 993 -6.67 -12.44 -40.45
N LYS A 994 -7.97 -12.68 -40.23
CA LYS A 994 -8.50 -13.55 -39.17
C LYS A 994 -9.24 -14.76 -39.75
N VAL A 995 -9.10 -15.93 -39.14
CA VAL A 995 -9.82 -17.17 -39.49
C VAL A 995 -10.33 -17.87 -38.24
N GLN A 996 -11.64 -18.09 -38.15
CA GLN A 996 -12.26 -18.80 -37.03
C GLN A 996 -12.11 -20.33 -37.16
N LEU A 997 -11.56 -20.98 -36.13
CA LEU A 997 -11.57 -22.43 -36.01
C LEU A 997 -12.92 -22.94 -35.50
N ARG A 998 -13.49 -23.94 -36.18
CA ARG A 998 -14.63 -24.71 -35.67
C ARG A 998 -14.14 -26.04 -35.09
N VAL A 999 -14.22 -26.17 -33.76
CA VAL A 999 -13.72 -27.31 -33.00
C VAL A 999 -14.83 -27.92 -32.16
N LYS A 1000 -14.95 -29.25 -32.18
CA LYS A 1000 -15.91 -30.01 -31.37
C LYS A 1000 -15.18 -31.08 -30.56
N VAL A 1001 -15.38 -31.06 -29.24
CA VAL A 1001 -14.85 -32.09 -28.33
C VAL A 1001 -15.94 -33.14 -28.07
N THR A 1002 -15.57 -34.42 -28.14
CA THR A 1002 -16.48 -35.56 -27.93
C THR A 1002 -15.91 -36.54 -26.90
N GLY A 1003 -16.79 -37.12 -26.09
CA GLY A 1003 -16.48 -38.14 -25.08
C GLY A 1003 -17.78 -38.71 -24.50
N LYS A 1004 -17.70 -39.87 -23.84
CA LYS A 1004 -18.86 -40.52 -23.21
C LYS A 1004 -19.27 -39.75 -21.96
N GLN A 1005 -20.51 -39.26 -21.91
CA GLN A 1005 -21.09 -38.54 -20.75
C GLN A 1005 -20.19 -37.43 -20.18
N ILE A 1006 -19.67 -36.54 -21.04
CA ILE A 1006 -18.82 -35.40 -20.61
C ILE A 1006 -19.65 -34.16 -20.27
N ARG A 1007 -19.25 -33.41 -19.23
CA ARG A 1007 -19.92 -32.16 -18.81
C ARG A 1007 -19.78 -31.05 -19.85
N LYS A 1008 -20.63 -30.01 -19.80
CA LYS A 1008 -20.55 -28.84 -20.69
C LYS A 1008 -19.15 -28.21 -20.68
N ALA A 1009 -18.55 -28.08 -19.51
CA ALA A 1009 -17.22 -27.51 -19.36
C ALA A 1009 -16.08 -28.39 -19.88
N GLU A 1010 -16.25 -29.72 -19.93
CA GLU A 1010 -15.31 -30.65 -20.58
C GLU A 1010 -15.34 -30.52 -22.12
N LYS A 1011 -16.36 -29.86 -22.67
CA LYS A 1011 -16.47 -29.57 -24.11
C LYS A 1011 -15.75 -28.27 -24.51
N LYS A 1012 -15.34 -27.42 -23.56
CA LYS A 1012 -14.57 -26.20 -23.82
C LYS A 1012 -13.19 -26.55 -24.38
N VAL A 1013 -12.68 -25.69 -25.27
CA VAL A 1013 -11.39 -25.84 -25.94
C VAL A 1013 -10.53 -24.63 -25.61
N ARG A 1014 -9.27 -24.87 -25.27
CA ARG A 1014 -8.23 -23.85 -25.12
C ARG A 1014 -7.32 -23.87 -26.35
N TYR A 1015 -6.77 -22.73 -26.71
CA TYR A 1015 -5.97 -22.57 -27.92
C TYR A 1015 -4.59 -22.00 -27.57
N VAL A 1016 -3.53 -22.57 -28.14
CA VAL A 1016 -2.15 -22.09 -27.96
C VAL A 1016 -1.43 -22.11 -29.30
N SER A 1017 -0.67 -21.07 -29.63
CA SER A 1017 0.20 -21.05 -30.81
C SER A 1017 1.60 -21.53 -30.45
N SER A 1018 2.21 -22.33 -31.32
CA SER A 1018 3.63 -22.72 -31.20
C SER A 1018 4.57 -21.55 -31.49
N GLU A 1019 4.10 -20.57 -32.27
CA GLU A 1019 4.87 -19.38 -32.64
C GLU A 1019 3.89 -18.20 -32.77
N PRO A 1020 3.56 -17.52 -31.65
CA PRO A 1020 2.61 -16.41 -31.64
C PRO A 1020 3.03 -15.20 -32.48
N SER A 1021 4.31 -15.10 -32.85
CA SER A 1021 4.84 -14.07 -33.76
C SER A 1021 4.47 -14.32 -35.23
N ILE A 1022 4.31 -15.59 -35.64
CA ILE A 1022 3.86 -15.98 -36.99
C ILE A 1022 2.33 -15.90 -37.06
N ALA A 1023 1.61 -16.55 -36.12
CA ALA A 1023 0.16 -16.41 -36.02
C ALA A 1023 -0.31 -16.52 -34.57
N GLY A 1024 -1.17 -15.58 -34.16
CA GLY A 1024 -1.85 -15.62 -32.86
C GLY A 1024 -3.16 -16.41 -32.92
N VAL A 1025 -3.66 -16.85 -31.78
CA VAL A 1025 -4.99 -17.46 -31.66
C VAL A 1025 -5.70 -16.94 -30.41
N SER A 1026 -6.96 -16.53 -30.55
CA SER A 1026 -7.76 -16.02 -29.43
C SER A 1026 -8.34 -17.15 -28.56
N LYS A 1027 -8.84 -16.80 -27.36
CA LYS A 1027 -9.59 -17.73 -26.48
C LYS A 1027 -10.80 -18.38 -27.19
N LYS A 1028 -11.38 -17.70 -28.20
CA LYS A 1028 -12.51 -18.20 -29.02
C LYS A 1028 -12.06 -19.03 -30.22
N GLY A 1029 -10.76 -19.22 -30.46
CA GLY A 1029 -10.23 -19.98 -31.59
C GLY A 1029 -10.12 -19.19 -32.90
N VAL A 1030 -10.08 -17.85 -32.84
CA VAL A 1030 -9.80 -17.01 -34.02
C VAL A 1030 -8.29 -16.93 -34.23
N ILE A 1031 -7.82 -17.48 -35.35
CA ILE A 1031 -6.41 -17.37 -35.77
C ILE A 1031 -6.22 -16.00 -36.43
N THR A 1032 -5.16 -15.28 -36.07
CA THR A 1032 -4.74 -14.05 -36.76
C THR A 1032 -3.35 -14.27 -37.35
N GLY A 1033 -3.21 -14.16 -38.67
CA GLY A 1033 -1.90 -14.17 -39.32
C GLY A 1033 -1.13 -12.90 -38.96
N LYS A 1034 0.14 -13.00 -38.60
CA LYS A 1034 0.96 -11.84 -38.22
C LYS A 1034 2.15 -11.66 -39.15
N LYS A 1035 3.00 -12.69 -39.27
CA LYS A 1035 4.22 -12.67 -40.08
C LYS A 1035 4.25 -13.87 -41.01
N ASP A 1036 4.84 -13.71 -42.20
CA ASP A 1036 5.06 -14.81 -43.14
C ASP A 1036 5.79 -15.97 -42.44
N GLY A 1037 5.30 -17.19 -42.66
CA GLY A 1037 5.84 -18.36 -42.00
C GLY A 1037 4.81 -19.45 -41.74
N THR A 1038 5.24 -20.50 -41.02
CA THR A 1038 4.36 -21.61 -40.64
C THR A 1038 4.45 -21.85 -39.15
N CYS A 1039 3.30 -21.93 -38.48
CA CYS A 1039 3.22 -22.30 -37.07
C CYS A 1039 2.13 -23.36 -36.85
N THR A 1040 2.04 -23.87 -35.62
CA THR A 1040 1.01 -24.82 -35.20
C THR A 1040 0.13 -24.22 -34.13
N ILE A 1041 -1.18 -24.24 -34.35
CA ILE A 1041 -2.16 -23.96 -33.31
C ILE A 1041 -2.61 -25.27 -32.67
N TYR A 1042 -2.56 -25.33 -31.35
CA TYR A 1042 -3.01 -26.47 -30.55
C TYR A 1042 -4.40 -26.21 -30.00
N CYS A 1043 -5.37 -27.02 -30.41
CA CYS A 1043 -6.69 -27.09 -29.80
C CYS A 1043 -6.66 -28.10 -28.64
N ILE A 1044 -6.83 -27.65 -27.41
CA ILE A 1044 -6.58 -28.43 -26.19
C ILE A 1044 -7.88 -28.57 -25.38
N ALA A 1045 -8.33 -29.80 -25.16
CA ALA A 1045 -9.47 -30.08 -24.28
C ALA A 1045 -9.08 -29.98 -22.80
N ARG A 1046 -10.07 -30.02 -21.90
CA ARG A 1046 -9.84 -29.79 -20.46
C ARG A 1046 -8.88 -30.80 -19.82
N ASN A 1047 -8.86 -32.06 -20.27
CA ASN A 1047 -7.90 -33.10 -19.84
C ASN A 1047 -6.52 -33.04 -20.52
N GLY A 1048 -6.27 -31.99 -21.32
CA GLY A 1048 -5.02 -31.83 -22.03
C GLY A 1048 -4.90 -32.64 -23.33
N LEU A 1049 -5.94 -33.38 -23.73
CA LEU A 1049 -6.00 -33.95 -25.08
C LEU A 1049 -5.89 -32.80 -26.09
N SER A 1050 -4.94 -32.87 -27.01
CA SER A 1050 -4.71 -31.80 -27.99
C SER A 1050 -4.79 -32.27 -29.44
N LYS A 1051 -5.17 -31.37 -30.34
CA LYS A 1051 -5.13 -31.54 -31.80
C LYS A 1051 -4.36 -30.38 -32.42
N LYS A 1052 -3.35 -30.71 -33.23
CA LYS A 1052 -2.53 -29.75 -33.97
C LYS A 1052 -3.26 -29.27 -35.23
N ILE A 1053 -3.19 -27.97 -35.50
CA ILE A 1053 -3.65 -27.31 -36.72
C ILE A 1053 -2.47 -26.57 -37.33
N LYS A 1054 -2.08 -26.93 -38.55
CA LYS A 1054 -0.99 -26.25 -39.25
C LYS A 1054 -1.53 -24.93 -39.81
N VAL A 1055 -0.87 -23.83 -39.47
CA VAL A 1055 -1.21 -22.50 -39.98
C VAL A 1055 -0.06 -22.02 -40.86
N LYS A 1056 -0.38 -21.71 -42.11
CA LYS A 1056 0.55 -21.05 -43.03
C LYS A 1056 0.11 -19.61 -43.19
N VAL A 1057 1.00 -18.69 -42.84
CA VAL A 1057 0.83 -17.28 -43.10
C VAL A 1057 1.62 -16.94 -44.35
N LYS A 1058 0.96 -16.44 -45.38
CA LYS A 1058 1.59 -16.03 -46.64
C LYS A 1058 1.33 -14.55 -46.91
N MET A 1059 2.39 -13.77 -47.13
CA MET A 1059 2.28 -12.54 -47.92
C MET A 1059 2.08 -12.96 -49.38
N ASN A 1060 1.11 -12.35 -50.07
CA ASN A 1060 0.97 -12.59 -51.51
C ASN A 1060 2.09 -11.89 -52.26
#